data_AF-A0A3Q2XI50-F1
#
_entry.id   AF-A0A3Q2XI50-F1
#
_cell.length_a   1.000
_cell.length_b   1.000
_cell.length_c   1.000
_cell.angle_alpha   90.00
_cell.angle_beta   90.00
_cell.angle_gamma   90.00
#
_symmetry.space_group_name_H-M   'P 1'
#
loop_
_entity.id
_entity.type
_entity.pdbx_description
1 polymer ?
#
loop_
_entity_poly.entity_id
_entity_poly.type
_entity_poly.pdbx_seq_one_letter_code
_entity_poly.pdbx_strand_id
1 'polypeptide(L)'
;MTRSHVKVFIYFDCQSQSQLALSSDANEINDGGRPAWDSKIQYVLAQVGFSVGLGNVWRFPYLCHQNGGGAFMLLYVFLLVVVGVPLFFMELAAGQSIRQGSIGVWKHISPKLAGIGYSSCLVCFYVALYYNVIIAWSLFYLGNSFQYPLPWENCPIDVAANDTVKECARSSATSYFWFRKALNISNSIEESGEFNSIMTGCLLAAWTIVSLAMIKGIKSSAKVMYFSSVFPYVVLFIFLIRGLTLDGAMEGITYMFYPRLEIWGNMQVWRQAATQVFFALGLGYGSVIAYSSYNPVQNNCHRDALMVSGINFMTSVLASLVVFVILGFRAKNIAKDCVAEYVSKSVSLLASLFGIKLNYREWYSSSGATLGLNITDCNLEEEMKKGVEGTGLAFIAFTEVMALFPASPFWSALFFLMLLNLGMSTMFGTMQGILTPLMDNFPLLGRHRTLLTVCSCALGFLLGLLFTQRSGNYFVAMFDDYSATLPLVIVVIFETISVSWVYGTDRFLDDIEDMLKWRPPVVYKYLWKYVCLLAMIGLLAASLLRMVFKRPTYTAWNESTASEMTLEYPGWALAIIVLLIVFASLPVPIGYIHSILRRHRLLRGESVEDDGKEVDRDMYTKCSSVEQLDLSSNLATPEEDGVRPRTTFLPVGSEHYRLLPQQEEEDEEEQDTGV
;
A
#
# COMPACT_ATOMS: atom_id res chain seq x y z
N MET A 1 51.18 53.96 -37.79
CA MET A 1 51.97 52.75 -37.50
C MET A 1 52.46 52.92 -36.07
N THR A 2 52.04 52.15 -35.07
CA THR A 2 52.12 50.70 -34.96
C THR A 2 51.11 50.18 -33.92
N ARG A 3 50.50 49.02 -34.22
CA ARG A 3 49.72 48.18 -33.32
C ARG A 3 50.64 47.57 -32.26
N SER A 4 50.26 47.70 -30.99
CA SER A 4 50.49 46.74 -29.90
C SER A 4 49.97 47.39 -28.63
N HIS A 5 48.74 47.08 -28.18
CA HIS A 5 48.22 47.26 -26.80
C HIS A 5 46.69 47.01 -26.65
N VAL A 6 46.03 46.28 -27.57
CA VAL A 6 44.58 45.96 -27.45
C VAL A 6 44.32 44.46 -27.63
N LYS A 7 45.09 43.60 -26.95
CA LYS A 7 44.82 42.15 -26.92
C LYS A 7 44.91 41.48 -25.54
N VAL A 8 45.12 42.24 -24.46
CA VAL A 8 45.27 41.64 -23.12
C VAL A 8 44.04 41.86 -22.23
N PHE A 9 43.12 42.78 -22.57
CA PHE A 9 41.94 43.06 -21.73
C PHE A 9 40.64 42.36 -22.13
N ILE A 10 40.63 41.55 -23.20
CA ILE A 10 39.44 40.78 -23.63
C ILE A 10 39.54 39.30 -23.23
N TYR A 11 40.72 38.82 -22.77
CA TYR A 11 40.90 37.41 -22.41
C TYR A 11 40.56 37.09 -20.94
N PHE A 12 40.47 38.10 -20.06
CA PHE A 12 40.18 37.87 -18.64
C PHE A 12 38.70 37.92 -18.27
N ASP A 13 37.83 38.46 -19.13
CA ASP A 13 36.38 38.55 -18.86
C ASP A 13 35.56 37.41 -19.49
N CYS A 14 36.20 36.56 -20.32
CA CYS A 14 35.57 35.38 -20.91
C CYS A 14 35.82 34.09 -20.10
N GLN A 15 36.78 34.09 -19.16
CA GLN A 15 37.05 32.95 -18.27
C GLN A 15 36.24 32.96 -16.97
N SER A 16 35.76 34.12 -16.49
CA SER A 16 34.88 34.18 -15.30
C SER A 16 33.42 33.79 -15.65
N GLN A 17 32.93 34.18 -16.82
CA GLN A 17 31.59 33.82 -17.29
C GLN A 17 31.47 32.38 -17.79
N SER A 18 32.54 31.78 -18.31
CA SER A 18 32.53 30.37 -18.71
C SER A 18 32.63 29.40 -17.53
N GLN A 19 33.30 29.77 -16.41
CA GLN A 19 33.28 28.93 -15.20
C GLN A 19 32.01 29.08 -14.36
N LEU A 20 31.33 30.23 -14.39
CA LEU A 20 30.01 30.36 -13.77
C LEU A 20 28.89 29.72 -14.62
N ALA A 21 28.96 29.77 -15.95
CA ALA A 21 28.00 29.08 -16.84
C ALA A 21 28.18 27.55 -16.86
N LEU A 22 29.41 27.03 -16.70
CA LEU A 22 29.65 25.58 -16.53
C LEU A 22 29.22 25.03 -15.17
N SER A 23 28.89 25.88 -14.20
CA SER A 23 28.35 25.46 -12.90
C SER A 23 26.82 25.53 -12.81
N SER A 24 26.15 26.23 -13.76
CA SER A 24 24.70 26.34 -13.82
C SER A 24 24.04 25.49 -14.90
N ASP A 25 24.77 25.09 -15.95
CA ASP A 25 24.25 24.26 -17.05
C ASP A 25 24.70 22.79 -17.01
N ALA A 26 25.40 22.36 -15.95
CA ALA A 26 25.77 20.96 -15.74
C ALA A 26 24.60 20.06 -15.24
N ASN A 27 23.39 20.59 -15.12
CA ASN A 27 22.20 19.84 -14.66
C ASN A 27 21.13 19.58 -15.75
N GLU A 28 21.37 19.96 -17.01
CA GLU A 28 20.46 19.65 -18.12
C GLU A 28 21.18 18.99 -19.31
N ILE A 29 22.22 18.20 -19.04
CA ILE A 29 22.53 17.08 -19.95
C ILE A 29 21.47 16.01 -19.68
N ASN A 30 20.58 15.87 -20.66
CA ASN A 30 19.61 14.79 -20.79
C ASN A 30 20.37 13.45 -20.92
N ASP A 31 20.90 12.96 -19.80
CA ASP A 31 21.39 11.59 -19.72
C ASP A 31 20.19 10.67 -19.92
N GLY A 32 20.22 9.84 -20.96
CA GLY A 32 19.12 8.94 -21.35
C GLY A 32 18.81 7.84 -20.33
N GLY A 33 19.24 8.01 -19.07
CA GLY A 33 19.06 7.10 -17.96
C GLY A 33 17.71 7.27 -17.25
N ARG A 34 17.21 6.14 -16.71
CA ARG A 34 16.06 6.09 -15.81
C ARG A 34 16.31 7.04 -14.61
N PRO A 35 15.32 7.83 -14.17
CA PRO A 35 15.46 8.66 -12.97
C PRO A 35 15.91 7.83 -11.76
N ALA A 36 16.79 8.38 -10.91
CA ALA A 36 17.22 7.74 -9.67
C ALA A 36 16.67 8.50 -8.46
N TRP A 37 16.68 7.84 -7.31
CA TRP A 37 16.44 8.49 -6.02
C TRP A 37 17.61 9.40 -5.66
N ASP A 38 17.32 10.58 -5.11
CA ASP A 38 18.35 11.55 -4.68
C ASP A 38 19.13 11.02 -3.46
N SER A 39 18.49 10.19 -2.62
CA SER A 39 19.11 9.57 -1.46
C SER A 39 18.46 8.25 -1.06
N LYS A 40 19.19 7.43 -0.30
CA LYS A 40 18.66 6.17 0.24
C LYS A 40 17.48 6.39 1.19
N ILE A 41 17.53 7.46 1.99
CA ILE A 41 16.46 7.82 2.93
C ILE A 41 15.18 8.18 2.17
N GLN A 42 15.30 8.90 1.05
CA GLN A 42 14.17 9.24 0.20
C GLN A 42 13.44 7.99 -0.32
N TYR A 43 14.20 7.00 -0.80
CA TYR A 43 13.65 5.70 -1.21
C TYR A 43 12.95 4.98 -0.04
N VAL A 44 13.60 4.90 1.12
CA VAL A 44 13.04 4.21 2.29
C VAL A 44 11.76 4.88 2.77
N LEU A 45 11.72 6.21 2.85
CA LEU A 45 10.53 6.97 3.21
C LEU A 45 9.41 6.78 2.18
N ALA A 46 9.73 6.72 0.89
CA ALA A 46 8.74 6.42 -0.15
C ALA A 46 8.14 5.02 0.00
N GLN A 47 8.99 4.02 0.23
CA GLN A 47 8.55 2.64 0.40
C GLN A 47 7.75 2.44 1.69
N VAL A 48 8.18 3.08 2.79
CA VAL A 48 7.46 3.10 4.07
C VAL A 48 6.14 3.86 3.92
N GLY A 49 6.12 5.03 3.28
CA GLY A 49 4.90 5.82 3.08
C GLY A 49 3.89 5.13 2.16
N PHE A 50 4.33 4.29 1.23
CA PHE A 50 3.44 3.44 0.45
C PHE A 50 2.87 2.28 1.27
N SER A 51 3.73 1.58 2.02
CA SER A 51 3.35 0.39 2.80
C SER A 51 2.50 0.76 4.02
N VAL A 52 2.81 1.90 4.66
CA VAL A 52 2.07 2.44 5.80
C VAL A 52 0.99 3.37 5.29
N GLY A 53 -0.23 2.86 5.25
CA GLY A 53 -1.40 3.58 4.78
C GLY A 53 -2.52 3.69 5.80
N LEU A 54 -3.68 4.10 5.31
CA LEU A 54 -4.91 4.18 6.07
C LEU A 54 -5.32 2.83 6.70
N GLY A 55 -4.97 1.72 6.05
CA GLY A 55 -5.20 0.37 6.55
C GLY A 55 -4.52 0.07 7.88
N ASN A 56 -3.37 0.68 8.18
CA ASN A 56 -2.69 0.51 9.47
C ASN A 56 -3.43 1.22 10.62
N VAL A 57 -4.18 2.30 10.33
CA VAL A 57 -4.83 3.14 11.35
C VAL A 57 -6.22 2.65 11.73
N TRP A 58 -7.02 2.13 10.78
CA TRP A 58 -8.34 1.59 11.12
C TRP A 58 -8.51 0.10 10.85
N ARG A 59 -8.02 -0.43 9.73
CA ARG A 59 -8.32 -1.81 9.33
C ARG A 59 -7.59 -2.81 10.21
N PHE A 60 -6.30 -2.60 10.45
CA PHE A 60 -5.52 -3.49 11.31
C PHE A 60 -6.04 -3.50 12.77
N PRO A 61 -6.29 -2.34 13.42
CA PRO A 61 -6.84 -2.33 14.78
C PRO A 61 -8.23 -2.96 14.85
N TYR A 62 -9.08 -2.72 13.85
CA TYR A 62 -10.38 -3.36 13.71
C TYR A 62 -10.27 -4.89 13.60
N LEU A 63 -9.41 -5.41 12.72
CA LEU A 63 -9.20 -6.85 12.57
C LEU A 63 -8.59 -7.47 13.83
N CYS A 64 -7.68 -6.75 14.49
CA CYS A 64 -7.13 -7.15 15.79
C CYS A 64 -8.26 -7.24 16.83
N HIS A 65 -9.15 -6.25 16.87
CA HIS A 65 -10.26 -6.19 17.80
C HIS A 65 -11.25 -7.35 17.62
N GLN A 66 -11.68 -7.60 16.38
CA GLN A 66 -12.65 -8.66 16.08
C GLN A 66 -12.07 -10.07 16.20
N ASN A 67 -10.78 -10.26 15.92
CA ASN A 67 -10.17 -11.58 15.82
C ASN A 67 -9.33 -11.97 17.05
N GLY A 68 -9.75 -11.57 18.24
CA GLY A 68 -9.15 -12.07 19.48
C GLY A 68 -7.91 -11.34 19.96
N GLY A 69 -7.73 -10.08 19.58
CA GLY A 69 -6.67 -9.19 20.08
C GLY A 69 -5.27 -9.77 19.82
N GLY A 70 -4.56 -10.08 20.89
CA GLY A 70 -3.19 -10.61 20.84
C GLY A 70 -3.05 -11.88 20.02
N ALA A 71 -4.10 -12.70 19.92
CA ALA A 71 -4.11 -13.90 19.08
C ALA A 71 -4.01 -13.56 17.58
N PHE A 72 -4.67 -12.49 17.13
CA PHE A 72 -4.56 -12.00 15.76
C PHE A 72 -3.17 -11.43 15.49
N MET A 73 -2.59 -10.68 16.44
CA MET A 73 -1.24 -10.12 16.29
C MET A 73 -0.18 -11.21 16.11
N LEU A 74 -0.23 -12.28 16.91
CA LEU A 74 0.69 -13.41 16.79
C LEU A 74 0.56 -14.09 15.41
N LEU A 75 -0.68 -14.31 14.96
CA LEU A 75 -0.94 -14.89 13.65
C LEU A 75 -0.46 -13.98 12.50
N TYR A 76 -0.67 -12.67 12.62
CA TYR A 76 -0.20 -11.70 11.64
C TYR A 76 1.33 -11.71 11.54
N VAL A 77 2.05 -11.73 12.66
CA VAL A 77 3.53 -11.80 12.66
C VAL A 77 4.01 -13.10 12.00
N PHE A 78 3.36 -14.22 12.30
CA PHE A 78 3.68 -15.50 11.66
C PHE A 78 3.53 -15.42 10.13
N LEU A 79 2.38 -14.93 9.64
CA LEU A 79 2.13 -14.79 8.20
C LEU A 79 3.02 -13.73 7.54
N LEU A 80 3.34 -12.66 8.25
CA LEU A 80 4.27 -11.63 7.78
C LEU A 80 5.67 -12.20 7.55
N VAL A 81 6.20 -12.98 8.48
CA VAL A 81 7.55 -13.56 8.36
C VAL A 81 7.60 -14.69 7.34
N VAL A 82 6.59 -15.56 7.31
CA VAL A 82 6.59 -16.77 6.47
C VAL A 82 6.15 -16.50 5.04
N VAL A 83 5.26 -15.54 4.81
CA VAL A 83 4.68 -15.26 3.49
C VAL A 83 4.98 -13.83 3.04
N GLY A 84 4.70 -12.83 3.87
CA GLY A 84 4.83 -11.41 3.51
C GLY A 84 6.25 -10.99 3.11
N VAL A 85 7.21 -11.12 4.03
CA VAL A 85 8.61 -10.74 3.83
C VAL A 85 9.25 -11.46 2.64
N PRO A 86 9.08 -12.78 2.45
CA PRO A 86 9.57 -13.46 1.25
C PRO A 86 9.00 -12.89 -0.04
N LEU A 87 7.69 -12.71 -0.15
CA LEU A 87 7.07 -12.19 -1.37
C LEU A 87 7.50 -10.75 -1.64
N PHE A 88 7.58 -9.92 -0.59
CA PHE A 88 8.04 -8.54 -0.68
C PHE A 88 9.49 -8.44 -1.15
N PHE A 89 10.37 -9.29 -0.61
CA PHE A 89 11.77 -9.37 -1.04
C PHE A 89 11.89 -9.80 -2.50
N MET A 90 11.07 -10.74 -2.96
CA MET A 90 11.05 -11.18 -4.35
C MET A 90 10.66 -10.03 -5.32
N GLU A 91 9.62 -9.25 -5.00
CA GLU A 91 9.23 -8.10 -5.83
C GLU A 91 10.31 -7.01 -5.85
N LEU A 92 10.90 -6.69 -4.69
CA LEU A 92 12.01 -5.73 -4.61
C LEU A 92 13.22 -6.17 -5.43
N ALA A 93 13.60 -7.45 -5.33
CA ALA A 93 14.72 -8.00 -6.08
C ALA A 93 14.43 -8.02 -7.59
N ALA A 94 13.23 -8.41 -8.00
CA ALA A 94 12.83 -8.43 -9.42
C ALA A 94 12.81 -7.02 -10.03
N GLY A 95 12.30 -6.02 -9.31
CA GLY A 95 12.32 -4.64 -9.76
C GLY A 95 13.73 -4.07 -9.86
N GLN A 96 14.57 -4.31 -8.86
CA GLN A 96 15.94 -3.79 -8.82
C GLN A 96 16.88 -4.44 -9.85
N SER A 97 16.74 -5.75 -10.12
CA SER A 97 17.60 -6.46 -11.07
C SER A 97 17.29 -6.11 -12.53
N ILE A 98 16.00 -6.03 -12.89
CA ILE A 98 15.57 -5.81 -14.29
C ILE A 98 15.45 -4.31 -14.60
N ARG A 99 15.25 -3.45 -13.59
CA ARG A 99 15.14 -1.98 -13.72
C ARG A 99 14.05 -1.52 -14.69
N GLN A 100 12.91 -2.21 -14.67
CA GLN A 100 11.69 -1.85 -15.40
C GLN A 100 10.47 -1.90 -14.47
N GLY A 101 9.36 -1.27 -14.86
CA GLY A 101 8.06 -1.46 -14.21
C GLY A 101 7.52 -2.89 -14.38
N SER A 102 6.45 -3.22 -13.66
CA SER A 102 5.88 -4.58 -13.59
C SER A 102 5.67 -5.25 -14.95
N ILE A 103 5.06 -4.56 -15.94
CA ILE A 103 4.86 -5.10 -17.30
C ILE A 103 6.20 -5.48 -17.94
N GLY A 104 7.23 -4.65 -17.79
CA GLY A 104 8.56 -4.89 -18.34
C GLY A 104 9.26 -6.07 -17.65
N VAL A 105 9.20 -6.14 -16.32
CA VAL A 105 9.74 -7.24 -15.51
C VAL A 105 9.19 -8.59 -15.95
N TRP A 106 7.86 -8.71 -16.03
CA TRP A 106 7.24 -9.98 -16.39
C TRP A 106 7.47 -10.34 -17.86
N LYS A 107 7.54 -9.34 -18.77
CA LYS A 107 7.91 -9.52 -20.18
C LYS A 107 9.37 -9.98 -20.34
N HIS A 108 10.28 -9.48 -19.51
CA HIS A 108 11.71 -9.85 -19.51
C HIS A 108 11.90 -11.31 -19.07
N ILE A 109 11.19 -11.75 -18.02
CA ILE A 109 11.20 -13.14 -17.56
C ILE A 109 10.63 -14.08 -18.63
N SER A 110 9.47 -13.75 -19.19
CA SER A 110 8.91 -14.44 -20.34
C SER A 110 7.86 -13.59 -21.05
N PRO A 111 7.88 -13.48 -22.39
CA PRO A 111 6.86 -12.72 -23.12
C PRO A 111 5.43 -13.28 -22.92
N LYS A 112 5.29 -14.53 -22.49
CA LYS A 112 4.00 -15.16 -22.15
C LYS A 112 3.37 -14.62 -20.87
N LEU A 113 4.18 -14.00 -20.00
CA LEU A 113 3.79 -13.56 -18.66
C LEU A 113 3.53 -12.06 -18.56
N ALA A 114 3.67 -11.31 -19.67
CA ALA A 114 3.45 -9.87 -19.71
C ALA A 114 2.04 -9.46 -19.19
N GLY A 115 1.05 -10.36 -19.33
CA GLY A 115 -0.31 -10.18 -18.82
C GLY A 115 -0.40 -9.94 -17.31
N ILE A 116 0.56 -10.44 -16.54
CA ILE A 116 0.64 -10.23 -15.09
C ILE A 116 0.78 -8.74 -14.78
N GLY A 117 1.71 -8.04 -15.43
CA GLY A 117 1.91 -6.62 -15.18
C GLY A 117 0.72 -5.75 -15.58
N TYR A 118 0.00 -6.12 -16.66
CA TYR A 118 -1.25 -5.43 -17.03
C TYR A 118 -2.35 -5.64 -15.98
N SER A 119 -2.44 -6.85 -15.42
CA SER A 119 -3.36 -7.17 -14.33
C SER A 119 -3.01 -6.37 -13.06
N SER A 120 -1.73 -6.31 -12.66
CA SER A 120 -1.26 -5.48 -11.54
C SER A 120 -1.61 -3.99 -11.73
N CYS A 121 -1.43 -3.46 -12.94
CA CYS A 121 -1.78 -2.07 -13.27
C CYS A 121 -3.29 -1.82 -13.11
N LEU A 122 -4.12 -2.78 -13.50
CA LEU A 122 -5.58 -2.66 -13.42
C LEU A 122 -6.09 -2.74 -11.99
N VAL A 123 -5.52 -3.64 -11.18
CA VAL A 123 -5.79 -3.73 -9.74
C VAL A 123 -5.34 -2.45 -9.03
N CYS A 124 -4.15 -1.92 -9.34
CA CYS A 124 -3.70 -0.63 -8.83
C CYS A 124 -4.69 0.49 -9.16
N PHE A 125 -5.23 0.50 -10.38
CA PHE A 125 -6.22 1.49 -10.77
C PHE A 125 -7.51 1.38 -9.94
N TYR A 126 -8.02 0.16 -9.71
CA TYR A 126 -9.17 -0.05 -8.81
C TYR A 126 -8.90 0.42 -7.39
N VAL A 127 -7.72 0.13 -6.85
CA VAL A 127 -7.34 0.60 -5.51
C VAL A 127 -7.25 2.13 -5.47
N ALA A 128 -6.63 2.74 -6.48
CA ALA A 128 -6.51 4.19 -6.59
C ALA A 128 -7.87 4.89 -6.61
N LEU A 129 -8.87 4.30 -7.28
CA LEU A 129 -10.22 4.85 -7.37
C LEU A 129 -10.86 5.02 -5.98
N TYR A 130 -10.97 3.95 -5.19
CA TYR A 130 -11.65 4.03 -3.90
C TYR A 130 -10.78 4.66 -2.81
N TYR A 131 -9.45 4.48 -2.82
CA TYR A 131 -8.58 5.13 -1.83
C TYR A 131 -8.68 6.65 -1.90
N ASN A 132 -8.78 7.21 -3.11
CA ASN A 132 -8.87 8.66 -3.25
C ASN A 132 -10.22 9.23 -2.79
N VAL A 133 -11.28 8.41 -2.74
CA VAL A 133 -12.55 8.78 -2.10
C VAL A 133 -12.36 8.92 -0.59
N ILE A 134 -11.56 8.07 0.02
CA ILE A 134 -11.28 8.15 1.46
C ILE A 134 -10.45 9.39 1.81
N ILE A 135 -9.53 9.79 0.91
CA ILE A 135 -8.84 11.08 0.98
C ILE A 135 -9.84 12.24 0.86
N ALA A 136 -10.82 12.14 -0.02
CA ALA A 136 -11.90 13.13 -0.14
C ALA A 136 -12.72 13.26 1.15
N TRP A 137 -13.06 12.14 1.81
CA TRP A 137 -13.69 12.14 3.14
C TRP A 137 -12.81 12.84 4.18
N SER A 138 -11.51 12.56 4.17
CA SER A 138 -10.55 13.20 5.08
C SER A 138 -10.46 14.72 4.84
N LEU A 139 -10.48 15.17 3.58
CA LEU A 139 -10.52 16.60 3.22
C LEU A 139 -11.82 17.27 3.71
N PHE A 140 -12.96 16.60 3.55
CA PHE A 140 -14.25 17.11 4.02
C PHE A 140 -14.24 17.33 5.54
N TYR A 141 -13.77 16.35 6.31
CA TYR A 141 -13.68 16.48 7.77
C TYR A 141 -12.61 17.49 8.21
N LEU A 142 -11.47 17.55 7.52
CA LEU A 142 -10.43 18.55 7.78
C LEU A 142 -10.98 19.97 7.60
N GLY A 143 -11.70 20.24 6.50
CA GLY A 143 -12.34 21.54 6.25
C GLY A 143 -13.34 21.92 7.33
N ASN A 144 -14.08 20.93 7.87
CA ASN A 144 -15.04 21.12 8.95
C ASN A 144 -14.42 21.19 10.36
N SER A 145 -13.11 20.91 10.50
CA SER A 145 -12.43 20.90 11.81
C SER A 145 -12.03 22.31 12.29
N PHE A 146 -12.10 23.34 11.43
CA PHE A 146 -11.66 24.71 11.76
C PHE A 146 -12.76 25.61 12.35
N GLN A 147 -13.72 25.01 13.07
CA GLN A 147 -14.82 25.74 13.71
C GLN A 147 -15.09 25.21 15.13
N TYR A 148 -15.65 26.05 15.99
CA TYR A 148 -16.04 25.72 17.36
C TYR A 148 -17.47 26.20 17.63
N PRO A 149 -18.40 25.33 18.11
CA PRO A 149 -18.24 23.90 18.37
C PRO A 149 -18.05 23.07 17.08
N LEU A 150 -17.60 21.81 17.21
CA LEU A 150 -17.45 20.93 16.05
C LEU A 150 -18.84 20.53 15.49
N PRO A 151 -19.00 20.35 14.16
CA PRO A 151 -20.31 20.03 13.57
C PRO A 151 -20.94 18.71 14.01
N TRP A 152 -20.12 17.77 14.50
CA TRP A 152 -20.53 16.45 14.97
C TRP A 152 -20.54 16.35 16.50
N GLU A 153 -20.44 17.48 17.20
CA GLU A 153 -20.45 17.53 18.67
C GLU A 153 -21.87 17.39 19.23
N ASN A 154 -22.86 18.02 18.59
CA ASN A 154 -24.24 18.06 19.07
C ASN A 154 -25.25 17.66 17.98
N CYS A 155 -26.36 17.04 18.40
CA CYS A 155 -27.47 16.75 17.50
C CYS A 155 -28.18 18.04 17.06
N PRO A 156 -28.55 18.16 15.77
CA PRO A 156 -29.36 19.28 15.32
C PRO A 156 -30.79 19.20 15.86
N ILE A 157 -31.41 20.36 16.03
CA ILE A 157 -32.81 20.52 16.44
C ILE A 157 -33.67 20.64 15.17
N ASP A 158 -34.75 19.88 15.11
CA ASP A 158 -35.78 20.03 14.09
C ASP A 158 -36.61 21.30 14.38
N VAL A 159 -36.50 22.29 13.48
CA VAL A 159 -37.16 23.60 13.62
C VAL A 159 -38.69 23.46 13.63
N ALA A 160 -39.25 22.44 12.98
CA ALA A 160 -40.70 22.23 12.91
C ALA A 160 -41.26 21.61 14.20
N ALA A 161 -40.52 20.70 14.82
CA ALA A 161 -40.93 19.99 16.03
C ALA A 161 -40.38 20.61 17.33
N ASN A 162 -39.43 21.54 17.23
CA ASN A 162 -38.63 22.08 18.34
C ASN A 162 -38.02 20.97 19.23
N ASP A 163 -37.71 19.83 18.62
CA ASP A 163 -37.17 18.64 19.26
C ASP A 163 -35.92 18.17 18.51
N THR A 164 -35.05 17.43 19.18
CA THR A 164 -33.88 16.82 18.55
C THR A 164 -34.29 15.91 17.40
N VAL A 165 -33.52 15.93 16.31
CA VAL A 165 -33.78 15.05 15.17
C VAL A 165 -33.77 13.59 15.65
N LYS A 166 -34.89 12.89 15.47
CA LYS A 166 -35.12 11.53 16.00
C LYS A 166 -34.05 10.52 15.61
N GLU A 167 -33.54 10.61 14.38
CA GLU A 167 -32.45 9.75 13.91
C GLU A 167 -31.15 9.98 14.69
N CYS A 168 -30.83 11.25 14.98
CA CYS A 168 -29.65 11.62 15.76
C CYS A 168 -29.79 11.20 17.23
N ALA A 169 -30.98 11.41 17.81
CA ALA A 169 -31.28 11.05 19.19
C ALA A 169 -31.23 9.53 19.44
N ARG A 170 -31.53 8.70 18.43
CA ARG A 170 -31.46 7.23 18.52
C ARG A 170 -30.06 6.65 18.27
N SER A 171 -29.20 7.40 17.60
CA SER A 171 -27.84 7.00 17.26
C SER A 171 -26.83 7.84 18.02
N SER A 172 -26.08 8.70 17.34
CA SER A 172 -25.20 9.69 17.94
C SER A 172 -25.02 10.88 17.00
N ALA A 173 -24.57 12.03 17.53
CA ALA A 173 -24.26 13.21 16.72
C ALA A 173 -23.21 12.91 15.63
N THR A 174 -22.23 12.08 15.94
CA THR A 174 -21.18 11.66 14.98
C THR A 174 -21.69 10.71 13.92
N SER A 175 -22.51 9.72 14.29
CA SER A 175 -23.12 8.78 13.33
C SER A 175 -24.05 9.52 12.38
N TYR A 176 -24.88 10.43 12.92
CA TYR A 176 -25.76 11.28 12.12
C TYR A 176 -24.96 12.19 11.17
N PHE A 177 -23.88 12.81 11.65
CA PHE A 177 -23.03 13.64 10.81
C PHE A 177 -22.42 12.82 9.66
N TRP A 178 -21.92 11.62 9.93
CA TRP A 178 -21.36 10.75 8.89
C TRP A 178 -22.40 10.31 7.85
N PHE A 179 -23.49 9.68 8.29
CA PHE A 179 -24.46 9.09 7.38
C PHE A 179 -25.34 10.13 6.68
N ARG A 180 -25.70 11.25 7.33
CA ARG A 180 -26.62 12.26 6.76
C ARG A 180 -25.95 13.50 6.22
N LYS A 181 -24.96 14.05 6.93
CA LYS A 181 -24.32 15.30 6.50
C LYS A 181 -23.16 15.06 5.54
N ALA A 182 -22.29 14.10 5.82
CA ALA A 182 -21.14 13.80 4.98
C ALA A 182 -21.53 13.00 3.74
N LEU A 183 -22.14 11.83 3.93
CA LEU A 183 -22.47 10.92 2.83
C LEU A 183 -23.83 11.17 2.20
N ASN A 184 -24.82 11.56 3.02
CA ASN A 184 -26.25 11.55 2.66
C ASN A 184 -26.66 10.17 2.09
N ILE A 185 -26.40 9.13 2.88
CA ILE A 185 -26.49 7.73 2.43
C ILE A 185 -27.93 7.29 2.13
N SER A 186 -28.10 6.34 1.22
CA SER A 186 -29.37 5.64 0.95
C SER A 186 -29.54 4.41 1.85
N ASN A 187 -30.77 3.88 1.96
CA ASN A 187 -31.03 2.69 2.79
C ASN A 187 -30.49 1.40 2.17
N SER A 188 -30.30 1.38 0.84
CA SER A 188 -29.78 0.24 0.10
C SER A 188 -28.91 0.67 -1.07
N ILE A 189 -28.17 -0.29 -1.65
CA ILE A 189 -27.36 -0.06 -2.85
C ILE A 189 -28.21 0.10 -4.11
N GLU A 190 -29.47 -0.37 -4.09
CA GLU A 190 -30.40 -0.27 -5.22
C GLU A 190 -30.94 1.15 -5.42
N GLU A 191 -30.98 1.94 -4.35
CA GLU A 191 -31.38 3.33 -4.38
C GLU A 191 -30.20 4.22 -4.81
N SER A 192 -30.01 4.39 -6.11
CA SER A 192 -29.08 5.39 -6.64
C SER A 192 -29.68 6.79 -6.51
N GLY A 193 -29.00 7.68 -5.77
CA GLY A 193 -29.40 9.06 -5.61
C GLY A 193 -28.57 10.05 -6.45
N GLU A 194 -28.79 11.33 -6.20
CA GLU A 194 -27.99 12.42 -6.78
C GLU A 194 -26.54 12.40 -6.30
N PHE A 195 -25.66 13.06 -7.04
CA PHE A 195 -24.27 13.26 -6.63
C PHE A 195 -24.19 14.30 -5.51
N ASN A 196 -23.51 13.96 -4.42
CA ASN A 196 -23.21 14.92 -3.37
C ASN A 196 -22.18 15.93 -3.90
N SER A 197 -22.60 17.18 -4.09
CA SER A 197 -21.78 18.24 -4.71
C SER A 197 -20.55 18.58 -3.87
N ILE A 198 -20.68 18.61 -2.53
CA ILE A 198 -19.58 18.87 -1.61
C ILE A 198 -18.56 17.74 -1.70
N MET A 199 -19.03 16.49 -1.66
CA MET A 199 -18.14 15.33 -1.76
C MET A 199 -17.43 15.24 -3.11
N THR A 200 -18.14 15.60 -4.17
CA THR A 200 -17.58 15.69 -5.53
C THR A 200 -16.49 16.76 -5.60
N GLY A 201 -16.67 17.91 -4.95
CA GLY A 201 -15.63 18.94 -4.80
C GLY A 201 -14.40 18.44 -4.04
N CYS A 202 -14.60 17.72 -2.93
CA CYS A 202 -13.51 17.09 -2.18
C CYS A 202 -12.76 16.03 -3.00
N LEU A 203 -13.47 15.24 -3.82
CA LEU A 203 -12.86 14.24 -4.70
C LEU A 203 -12.03 14.90 -5.81
N LEU A 204 -12.53 16.00 -6.40
CA LEU A 204 -11.78 16.79 -7.37
C LEU A 204 -10.50 17.36 -6.74
N ALA A 205 -10.60 17.90 -5.52
CA ALA A 205 -9.45 18.40 -4.77
C ALA A 205 -8.43 17.28 -4.49
N ALA A 206 -8.88 16.10 -4.07
CA ALA A 206 -8.01 14.95 -3.81
C ALA A 206 -7.23 14.53 -5.07
N TRP A 207 -7.90 14.34 -6.21
CA TRP A 207 -7.23 14.01 -7.48
C TRP A 207 -6.31 15.13 -7.97
N THR A 208 -6.67 16.40 -7.74
CA THR A 208 -5.83 17.55 -8.10
C THR A 208 -4.54 17.56 -7.27
N ILE A 209 -4.62 17.33 -5.95
CA ILE A 209 -3.45 17.23 -5.07
C ILE A 209 -2.52 16.10 -5.52
N VAL A 210 -3.07 14.92 -5.81
CA VAL A 210 -2.30 13.78 -6.32
C VAL A 210 -1.61 14.12 -7.66
N SER A 211 -2.36 14.73 -8.59
CA SER A 211 -1.84 15.14 -9.89
C SER A 211 -0.69 16.15 -9.78
N LEU A 212 -0.87 17.19 -8.96
CA LEU A 212 0.15 18.22 -8.72
C LEU A 212 1.40 17.65 -8.05
N ALA A 213 1.25 16.80 -7.04
CA ALA A 213 2.37 16.16 -6.36
C ALA A 213 3.19 15.26 -7.31
N MET A 214 2.52 14.60 -8.25
CA MET A 214 3.11 13.65 -9.20
C MET A 214 3.53 14.28 -10.53
N ILE A 215 3.35 15.59 -10.73
CA ILE A 215 3.50 16.22 -12.05
C ILE A 215 4.91 16.07 -12.66
N LYS A 216 5.97 16.08 -11.85
CA LYS A 216 7.36 15.79 -12.29
C LYS A 216 7.80 14.35 -11.97
N GLY A 217 6.86 13.44 -11.78
CA GLY A 217 7.11 12.04 -11.41
C GLY A 217 7.73 11.90 -10.02
N ILE A 218 8.70 10.99 -9.92
CA ILE A 218 9.32 10.61 -8.65
C ILE A 218 10.05 11.78 -7.95
N LYS A 219 10.67 12.70 -8.72
CA LYS A 219 11.42 13.84 -8.16
C LYS A 219 10.53 14.85 -7.42
N SER A 220 9.26 14.98 -7.80
CA SER A 220 8.31 15.88 -7.12
C SER A 220 7.63 15.18 -5.96
N SER A 221 7.07 13.99 -6.21
CA SER A 221 6.38 13.21 -5.18
C SER A 221 7.29 12.88 -4.00
N ALA A 222 8.57 12.59 -4.25
CA ALA A 222 9.53 12.31 -3.19
C ALA A 222 9.82 13.48 -2.24
N LYS A 223 9.68 14.72 -2.70
CA LYS A 223 9.81 15.90 -1.83
C LYS A 223 8.62 16.01 -0.89
N VAL A 224 7.42 15.74 -1.40
CA VAL A 224 6.18 15.72 -0.59
C VAL A 224 6.21 14.58 0.42
N MET A 225 6.75 13.41 0.04
CA MET A 225 6.82 12.22 0.89
C MET A 225 7.63 12.40 2.17
N TYR A 226 8.61 13.32 2.21
CA TYR A 226 9.32 13.62 3.47
C TYR A 226 8.37 14.08 4.57
N PHE A 227 7.47 15.01 4.25
CA PHE A 227 6.47 15.47 5.21
C PHE A 227 5.37 14.43 5.38
N SER A 228 4.78 13.93 4.29
CA SER A 228 3.60 13.07 4.36
C SER A 228 3.86 11.71 5.02
N SER A 229 5.10 11.20 4.97
CA SER A 229 5.46 9.93 5.61
C SER A 229 5.86 10.09 7.07
N VAL A 230 6.48 11.22 7.46
CA VAL A 230 6.98 11.43 8.83
C VAL A 230 5.91 12.02 9.74
N PHE A 231 5.12 12.98 9.25
CA PHE A 231 4.10 13.67 10.03
C PHE A 231 3.10 12.72 10.73
N PRO A 232 2.60 11.64 10.09
CA PRO A 232 1.72 10.69 10.76
C PRO A 232 2.30 10.06 12.04
N TYR A 233 3.60 9.77 12.07
CA TYR A 233 4.25 9.20 13.26
C TYR A 233 4.26 10.19 14.42
N VAL A 234 4.51 11.47 14.13
CA VAL A 234 4.45 12.54 15.14
C VAL A 234 3.04 12.62 15.73
N VAL A 235 2.03 12.59 14.88
CA VAL A 235 0.63 12.64 15.31
C VAL A 235 0.24 11.40 16.13
N LEU A 236 0.56 10.19 15.66
CA LEU A 236 0.31 8.95 16.41
C LEU A 236 0.96 8.98 17.80
N PHE A 237 2.18 9.50 17.91
CA PHE A 237 2.86 9.63 19.20
C PHE A 237 2.16 10.63 20.14
N ILE A 238 1.73 11.79 19.62
CA ILE A 238 0.95 12.78 20.38
C ILE A 238 -0.38 12.18 20.87
N PHE A 239 -1.09 11.47 20.00
CA PHE A 239 -2.34 10.79 20.36
C PHE A 239 -2.13 9.66 21.34
N LEU A 240 -0.99 8.95 21.28
CA LEU A 240 -0.65 7.93 22.27
C LEU A 240 -0.47 8.54 23.65
N ILE A 241 0.32 9.61 23.78
CA ILE A 241 0.51 10.32 25.05
C ILE A 241 -0.84 10.79 25.58
N ARG A 242 -1.66 11.44 24.73
CA ARG A 242 -2.99 11.90 25.14
C ARG A 242 -3.89 10.74 25.55
N GLY A 243 -3.94 9.67 24.78
CA GLY A 243 -4.76 8.49 25.02
C GLY A 243 -4.41 7.79 26.33
N LEU A 244 -3.12 7.67 26.66
CA LEU A 244 -2.66 7.09 27.93
C LEU A 244 -3.06 7.91 29.17
N THR A 245 -3.33 9.22 29.03
CA THR A 245 -3.83 10.06 30.13
C THR A 245 -5.33 9.92 30.38
N LEU A 246 -6.06 9.19 29.53
CA LEU A 246 -7.52 9.04 29.64
C LEU A 246 -7.90 7.90 30.60
N ASP A 247 -8.99 8.10 31.33
CA ASP A 247 -9.55 7.08 32.22
C ASP A 247 -10.26 5.99 31.39
N GLY A 248 -9.68 4.79 31.34
CA GLY A 248 -10.13 3.70 30.45
C GLY A 248 -9.04 3.15 29.52
N ALA A 249 -7.87 3.81 29.47
CA ALA A 249 -6.78 3.41 28.59
C ALA A 249 -6.26 1.99 28.88
N MET A 250 -6.14 1.61 30.16
CA MET A 250 -5.61 0.30 30.56
C MET A 250 -6.53 -0.85 30.18
N GLU A 251 -7.85 -0.65 30.25
CA GLU A 251 -8.86 -1.63 29.84
C GLU A 251 -8.75 -1.91 28.33
N GLY A 252 -8.53 -0.87 27.52
CA GLY A 252 -8.26 -1.00 26.09
C GLY A 252 -6.96 -1.75 25.78
N ILE A 253 -5.85 -1.40 26.44
CA ILE A 253 -4.54 -2.07 26.28
C ILE A 253 -4.64 -3.54 26.66
N THR A 254 -5.30 -3.85 27.78
CA THR A 254 -5.49 -5.21 28.25
C THR A 254 -6.26 -6.03 27.22
N TYR A 255 -7.35 -5.46 26.67
CA TYR A 255 -8.11 -6.12 25.61
C TYR A 255 -7.27 -6.38 24.35
N MET A 256 -6.42 -5.43 23.96
CA MET A 256 -5.55 -5.55 22.79
C MET A 256 -4.56 -6.70 22.91
N PHE A 257 -3.88 -6.83 24.05
CA PHE A 257 -2.82 -7.83 24.22
C PHE A 257 -3.31 -9.18 24.75
N TYR A 258 -4.54 -9.28 25.27
CA TYR A 258 -5.07 -10.54 25.78
C TYR A 258 -5.31 -11.55 24.63
N PRO A 259 -4.59 -12.69 24.60
CA PRO A 259 -4.63 -13.59 23.45
C PRO A 259 -5.75 -14.64 23.58
N ARG A 260 -6.78 -14.54 22.73
CA ARG A 260 -7.84 -15.55 22.61
C ARG A 260 -7.54 -16.57 21.50
N LEU A 261 -6.71 -17.56 21.82
CA LEU A 261 -6.21 -18.56 20.85
C LEU A 261 -7.28 -19.47 20.24
N GLU A 262 -8.43 -19.63 20.90
CA GLU A 262 -9.56 -20.43 20.40
C GLU A 262 -10.04 -19.97 19.00
N ILE A 263 -9.86 -18.69 18.70
CA ILE A 263 -10.27 -18.06 17.44
C ILE A 263 -9.45 -18.57 16.24
N TRP A 264 -8.27 -19.17 16.45
CA TRP A 264 -7.45 -19.73 15.37
C TRP A 264 -8.10 -20.93 14.66
N GLY A 265 -9.08 -21.59 15.28
CA GLY A 265 -9.89 -22.63 14.62
C GLY A 265 -10.76 -22.08 13.47
N ASN A 266 -10.98 -20.76 13.42
CA ASN A 266 -11.77 -20.14 12.37
C ASN A 266 -10.91 -19.75 11.16
N MET A 267 -11.14 -20.40 10.03
CA MET A 267 -10.48 -20.11 8.74
C MET A 267 -10.65 -18.65 8.29
N GLN A 268 -11.70 -17.95 8.74
CA GLN A 268 -11.89 -16.53 8.46
C GLN A 268 -10.74 -15.66 8.95
N VAL A 269 -10.20 -16.02 10.12
CA VAL A 269 -9.18 -15.23 10.83
C VAL A 269 -7.86 -15.31 10.07
N TRP A 270 -7.49 -16.53 9.62
CA TRP A 270 -6.36 -16.76 8.74
C TRP A 270 -6.48 -16.01 7.42
N ARG A 271 -7.66 -16.04 6.80
CA ARG A 271 -7.93 -15.29 5.58
C ARG A 271 -7.74 -13.79 5.78
N GLN A 272 -8.36 -13.21 6.81
CA GLN A 272 -8.26 -11.78 7.10
C GLN A 272 -6.83 -11.36 7.45
N ALA A 273 -6.09 -12.16 8.22
CA ALA A 273 -4.70 -11.88 8.56
C ALA A 273 -3.79 -11.92 7.32
N ALA A 274 -3.95 -12.92 6.44
CA ALA A 274 -3.17 -13.01 5.20
C ALA A 274 -3.48 -11.87 4.23
N THR A 275 -4.77 -11.55 4.03
CA THR A 275 -5.19 -10.40 3.23
C THR A 275 -4.60 -9.11 3.81
N GLN A 276 -4.60 -8.92 5.13
CA GLN A 276 -4.00 -7.75 5.76
C GLN A 276 -2.49 -7.66 5.50
N VAL A 277 -1.74 -8.78 5.48
CA VAL A 277 -0.31 -8.77 5.12
C VAL A 277 -0.11 -8.29 3.68
N PHE A 278 -0.94 -8.74 2.74
CA PHE A 278 -0.81 -8.38 1.32
C PHE A 278 -1.10 -6.91 1.07
N PHE A 279 -2.18 -6.39 1.64
CA PHE A 279 -2.52 -4.98 1.54
C PHE A 279 -1.51 -4.08 2.27
N ALA A 280 -1.00 -4.50 3.43
CA ALA A 280 -0.06 -3.68 4.20
C ALA A 280 1.34 -3.60 3.59
N LEU A 281 1.77 -4.61 2.81
CA LEU A 281 3.05 -4.54 2.09
C LEU A 281 2.90 -4.11 0.62
N GLY A 282 1.67 -3.99 0.13
CA GLY A 282 1.40 -3.64 -1.27
C GLY A 282 1.85 -4.70 -2.28
N LEU A 283 1.72 -5.98 -1.93
CA LEU A 283 2.12 -7.10 -2.79
C LEU A 283 1.22 -7.24 -4.02
N GLY A 284 1.80 -7.49 -5.20
CA GLY A 284 1.08 -7.66 -6.47
C GLY A 284 0.55 -6.37 -7.09
N TYR A 285 0.76 -5.22 -6.46
CA TYR A 285 0.44 -3.91 -7.02
C TYR A 285 1.38 -3.56 -8.18
N GLY A 286 2.63 -4.03 -8.15
CA GLY A 286 3.69 -3.58 -9.05
C GLY A 286 4.30 -2.23 -8.66
N SER A 287 3.76 -1.55 -7.64
CA SER A 287 4.34 -0.35 -7.03
C SER A 287 5.70 -0.62 -6.37
N VAL A 288 5.84 -1.75 -5.68
CA VAL A 288 7.10 -2.19 -5.04
C VAL A 288 8.19 -2.43 -6.10
N ILE A 289 7.81 -3.09 -7.21
CA ILE A 289 8.65 -3.29 -8.39
C ILE A 289 9.04 -1.93 -9.00
N ALA A 290 8.08 -1.03 -9.16
CA ALA A 290 8.32 0.31 -9.70
C ALA A 290 9.31 1.11 -8.84
N TYR A 291 9.15 1.16 -7.51
CA TYR A 291 10.05 1.91 -6.64
C TYR A 291 11.47 1.34 -6.58
N SER A 292 11.61 0.02 -6.53
CA SER A 292 12.91 -0.66 -6.52
C SER A 292 13.66 -0.53 -7.85
N SER A 293 12.94 -0.43 -8.98
CA SER A 293 13.56 -0.25 -10.31
C SER A 293 14.38 1.04 -10.46
N TYR A 294 14.11 2.05 -9.62
CA TYR A 294 14.83 3.31 -9.57
C TYR A 294 16.08 3.27 -8.67
N ASN A 295 16.29 2.19 -7.92
CA ASN A 295 17.51 2.01 -7.12
C ASN A 295 18.71 1.58 -7.99
N PRO A 296 19.94 1.85 -7.50
CA PRO A 296 21.15 1.23 -8.03
C PRO A 296 21.07 -0.30 -7.91
N VAL A 297 21.69 -1.01 -8.86
CA VAL A 297 21.68 -2.49 -8.89
C VAL A 297 22.30 -3.09 -7.62
N GLN A 298 23.39 -2.52 -7.10
CA GLN A 298 24.10 -3.06 -5.93
C GLN A 298 23.47 -2.70 -4.57
N ASN A 299 22.29 -2.09 -4.55
CA ASN A 299 21.62 -1.71 -3.32
C ASN A 299 21.15 -2.95 -2.53
N ASN A 300 21.25 -2.94 -1.20
CA ASN A 300 20.86 -4.09 -0.39
C ASN A 300 19.33 -4.19 -0.19
N CYS A 301 18.63 -4.76 -1.19
CA CYS A 301 17.18 -4.90 -1.16
C CYS A 301 16.67 -5.92 -0.12
N HIS A 302 17.51 -6.86 0.35
CA HIS A 302 17.16 -7.79 1.42
C HIS A 302 16.99 -7.06 2.76
N ARG A 303 17.96 -6.20 3.11
CA ARG A 303 17.87 -5.34 4.29
C ARG A 303 16.68 -4.39 4.20
N ASP A 304 16.43 -3.83 3.02
CA ASP A 304 15.26 -2.97 2.79
C ASP A 304 13.95 -3.71 3.03
N ALA A 305 13.84 -4.96 2.53
CA ALA A 305 12.67 -5.79 2.73
C ALA A 305 12.36 -6.02 4.20
N LEU A 306 13.37 -6.37 5.01
CA LEU A 306 13.21 -6.57 6.45
C LEU A 306 12.87 -5.27 7.18
N MET A 307 13.57 -4.19 6.85
CA MET A 307 13.39 -2.89 7.50
C MET A 307 11.99 -2.33 7.24
N VAL A 308 11.54 -2.29 5.98
CA VAL A 308 10.21 -1.76 5.63
C VAL A 308 9.10 -2.62 6.24
N SER A 309 9.21 -3.94 6.14
CA SER A 309 8.21 -4.85 6.73
C SER A 309 8.13 -4.71 8.25
N GLY A 310 9.29 -4.56 8.91
CA GLY A 310 9.38 -4.34 10.35
C GLY A 310 8.79 -3.00 10.78
N ILE A 311 9.12 -1.91 10.07
CA ILE A 311 8.53 -0.58 10.31
C ILE A 311 7.02 -0.66 10.14
N ASN A 312 6.52 -1.24 9.04
CA ASN A 312 5.10 -1.40 8.80
C ASN A 312 4.37 -2.14 9.94
N PHE A 313 4.95 -3.25 10.43
CA PHE A 313 4.39 -3.95 11.59
C PHE A 313 4.38 -3.09 12.85
N MET A 314 5.50 -2.43 13.17
CA MET A 314 5.59 -1.56 14.35
C MET A 314 4.60 -0.39 14.26
N THR A 315 4.38 0.17 13.08
CA THR A 315 3.38 1.21 12.87
C THR A 315 1.96 0.69 13.07
N SER A 316 1.65 -0.53 12.60
CA SER A 316 0.35 -1.17 12.87
C SER A 316 0.12 -1.39 14.37
N VAL A 317 1.15 -1.79 15.12
CA VAL A 317 1.08 -1.94 16.58
C VAL A 317 0.89 -0.60 17.27
N LEU A 318 1.66 0.42 16.88
CA LEU A 318 1.54 1.78 17.43
C LEU A 318 0.16 2.38 17.18
N ALA A 319 -0.34 2.29 15.95
CA ALA A 319 -1.67 2.77 15.59
C ALA A 319 -2.76 1.99 16.34
N SER A 320 -2.61 0.66 16.46
CA SER A 320 -3.52 -0.15 17.29
C SER A 320 -3.52 0.32 18.73
N LEU A 321 -2.35 0.55 19.33
CA LEU A 321 -2.26 1.01 20.70
C LEU A 321 -3.04 2.31 20.91
N VAL A 322 -2.89 3.28 19.99
CA VAL A 322 -3.67 4.54 19.99
C VAL A 322 -5.18 4.28 19.88
N VAL A 323 -5.61 3.41 18.96
CA VAL A 323 -7.02 3.05 18.79
C VAL A 323 -7.58 2.41 20.05
N PHE A 324 -6.90 1.41 20.61
CA PHE A 324 -7.40 0.64 21.74
C PHE A 324 -7.49 1.47 23.02
N VAL A 325 -6.56 2.40 23.28
CA VAL A 325 -6.68 3.32 24.44
C VAL A 325 -7.90 4.24 24.31
N ILE A 326 -8.18 4.71 23.08
CA ILE A 326 -9.34 5.56 22.77
C ILE A 326 -10.64 4.77 22.88
N LEU A 327 -10.68 3.54 22.35
CA LEU A 327 -11.84 2.64 22.48
C LEU A 327 -12.10 2.28 23.94
N GLY A 328 -11.06 2.05 24.75
CA GLY A 328 -11.19 1.80 26.18
C GLY A 328 -11.81 2.98 26.94
N PHE A 329 -11.36 4.21 26.65
CA PHE A 329 -11.99 5.43 27.17
C PHE A 329 -13.45 5.55 26.76
N ARG A 330 -13.76 5.34 25.46
CA ARG A 330 -15.12 5.39 24.92
C ARG A 330 -16.04 4.38 25.61
N ALA A 331 -15.65 3.11 25.66
CA ALA A 331 -16.43 2.04 26.29
C ALA A 331 -16.65 2.30 27.78
N LYS A 332 -15.64 2.83 28.48
CA LYS A 332 -15.76 3.17 29.91
C LYS A 332 -16.72 4.33 30.15
N ASN A 333 -16.74 5.35 29.30
CA ASN A 333 -17.71 6.44 29.42
C ASN A 333 -19.13 5.96 29.13
N ILE A 334 -19.34 5.19 28.05
CA ILE A 334 -20.66 4.61 27.75
C ILE A 334 -21.16 3.76 28.92
N ALA A 335 -20.30 2.91 29.48
CA ALA A 335 -20.66 2.10 30.64
C ALA A 335 -20.99 2.98 31.87
N LYS A 336 -20.23 4.05 32.14
CA LYS A 336 -20.51 4.98 33.23
C LYS A 336 -21.83 5.72 33.04
N ASP A 337 -22.12 6.18 31.83
CA ASP A 337 -23.35 6.91 31.50
C ASP A 337 -24.57 5.99 31.61
N CYS A 338 -24.47 4.75 31.12
CA CYS A 338 -25.47 3.70 31.32
C CYS A 338 -25.76 3.51 32.81
N VAL A 339 -24.72 3.33 33.63
CA VAL A 339 -24.86 3.20 35.09
C VAL A 339 -25.49 4.44 35.70
N ALA A 340 -25.05 5.65 35.34
CA ALA A 340 -25.57 6.90 35.89
C ALA A 340 -27.05 7.10 35.55
N GLU A 341 -27.48 6.79 34.33
CA GLU A 341 -28.88 6.87 33.92
C GLU A 341 -29.75 5.91 34.73
N TYR A 342 -29.35 4.64 34.85
CA TYR A 342 -30.10 3.65 35.62
C TYR A 342 -30.07 3.92 37.12
N VAL A 343 -28.95 4.37 37.68
CA VAL A 343 -28.87 4.83 39.07
C VAL A 343 -29.78 6.04 39.26
N SER A 344 -29.79 7.05 38.40
CA SER A 344 -30.71 8.18 38.55
C SER A 344 -32.19 7.76 38.55
N LYS A 345 -32.56 6.78 37.71
CA LYS A 345 -33.93 6.24 37.61
C LYS A 345 -34.31 5.33 38.79
N SER A 346 -33.40 4.48 39.27
CA SER A 346 -33.67 3.48 40.33
C SER A 346 -33.35 3.98 41.74
N VAL A 347 -32.33 4.82 41.88
CA VAL A 347 -31.76 5.32 43.13
C VAL A 347 -32.34 6.67 43.55
N SER A 348 -33.01 7.45 42.69
CA SER A 348 -33.85 8.57 43.19
C SER A 348 -34.93 8.09 44.17
N LEU A 349 -35.45 6.88 43.97
CA LEU A 349 -36.42 6.25 44.88
C LEU A 349 -35.76 5.63 46.14
N LEU A 350 -34.51 5.13 46.04
CA LEU A 350 -33.87 4.35 47.11
C LEU A 350 -32.80 5.13 47.91
N ALA A 351 -32.03 6.04 47.28
CA ALA A 351 -31.06 6.89 47.96
C ALA A 351 -31.69 8.01 48.78
N SER A 352 -32.90 8.47 48.42
CA SER A 352 -33.68 9.36 49.29
C SER A 352 -34.05 8.70 50.63
N LEU A 353 -34.14 7.37 50.64
CA LEU A 353 -34.48 6.57 51.84
C LEU A 353 -33.25 6.09 52.63
N PHE A 354 -32.11 5.80 52.00
CA PHE A 354 -31.01 5.07 52.67
C PHE A 354 -29.58 5.64 52.53
N GLY A 355 -29.35 6.72 51.78
CA GLY A 355 -28.05 7.44 51.82
C GLY A 355 -26.79 6.61 51.51
N ILE A 356 -26.86 5.66 50.57
CA ILE A 356 -25.74 4.74 50.28
C ILE A 356 -24.92 5.21 49.07
N LYS A 357 -23.58 5.32 49.22
CA LYS A 357 -22.63 5.35 48.10
C LYS A 357 -22.42 3.91 47.62
N LEU A 358 -23.02 3.55 46.49
CA LEU A 358 -23.01 2.17 45.99
C LEU A 358 -22.19 2.02 44.71
N ASN A 359 -21.29 1.04 44.69
CA ASN A 359 -20.59 0.58 43.49
C ASN A 359 -21.56 -0.31 42.68
N TYR A 360 -22.07 0.20 41.56
CA TYR A 360 -23.13 -0.45 40.79
C TYR A 360 -22.82 -1.88 40.35
N ARG A 361 -21.56 -2.19 40.02
CA ARG A 361 -21.16 -3.51 39.49
C ARG A 361 -21.32 -4.63 40.53
N GLU A 362 -21.05 -4.34 41.80
CA GLU A 362 -21.23 -5.27 42.92
C GLU A 362 -22.71 -5.37 43.35
N TRP A 363 -23.47 -4.30 43.18
CA TRP A 363 -24.91 -4.32 43.42
C TRP A 363 -25.68 -5.06 42.32
N TYR A 364 -25.34 -4.87 41.05
CA TYR A 364 -26.00 -5.55 39.93
C TYR A 364 -25.79 -7.07 40.00
N SER A 365 -24.56 -7.51 40.27
CA SER A 365 -24.24 -8.94 40.39
C SER A 365 -24.89 -9.62 41.60
N SER A 366 -25.20 -8.88 42.67
CA SER A 366 -25.84 -9.45 43.87
C SER A 366 -27.37 -9.28 43.92
N SER A 367 -27.91 -8.19 43.39
CA SER A 367 -29.30 -7.76 43.59
C SER A 367 -30.06 -7.48 42.29
N GLY A 368 -29.37 -7.17 41.20
CA GLY A 368 -29.96 -6.78 39.92
C GLY A 368 -30.69 -7.92 39.20
N ALA A 369 -30.14 -9.14 39.25
CA ALA A 369 -30.76 -10.33 38.64
C ALA A 369 -32.07 -10.75 39.34
N THR A 370 -32.24 -10.39 40.62
CA THR A 370 -33.36 -10.83 41.47
C THR A 370 -34.57 -9.89 41.38
N LEU A 371 -34.39 -8.66 40.90
CA LEU A 371 -35.38 -7.58 41.02
C LEU A 371 -36.40 -7.48 39.87
N GLY A 372 -36.33 -8.33 38.85
CA GLY A 372 -37.39 -8.45 37.80
C GLY A 372 -37.66 -7.19 36.96
N LEU A 373 -36.97 -6.09 37.24
CA LEU A 373 -36.91 -4.92 36.38
C LEU A 373 -36.07 -5.30 35.16
N ASN A 374 -36.51 -4.92 33.97
CA ASN A 374 -35.84 -5.19 32.70
C ASN A 374 -34.54 -4.35 32.59
N ILE A 375 -33.57 -4.60 33.48
CA ILE A 375 -32.32 -3.86 33.62
C ILE A 375 -31.27 -4.52 32.74
N THR A 376 -30.85 -3.80 31.70
CA THR A 376 -29.72 -4.20 30.85
C THR A 376 -28.41 -4.16 31.65
N ASP A 377 -27.59 -5.21 31.55
CA ASP A 377 -26.24 -5.24 32.13
C ASP A 377 -25.37 -4.20 31.42
N CYS A 378 -24.88 -3.17 32.14
CA CYS A 378 -23.97 -2.17 31.61
C CYS A 378 -22.52 -2.72 31.59
N ASN A 379 -22.31 -3.86 30.91
CA ASN A 379 -21.04 -4.56 30.95
C ASN A 379 -20.00 -3.91 30.02
N LEU A 380 -18.90 -3.42 30.61
CA LEU A 380 -17.78 -2.84 29.89
C LEU A 380 -17.22 -3.75 28.79
N GLU A 381 -17.18 -5.07 29.03
CA GLU A 381 -16.65 -6.02 28.04
C GLU A 381 -17.57 -6.13 26.82
N GLU A 382 -18.88 -5.99 27.00
CA GLU A 382 -19.84 -5.98 25.89
C GLU A 382 -19.76 -4.68 25.10
N GLU A 383 -19.64 -3.53 25.77
CA GLU A 383 -19.43 -2.24 25.09
C GLU A 383 -18.11 -2.21 24.33
N MET A 384 -17.06 -2.83 24.89
CA MET A 384 -15.81 -3.04 24.16
C MET A 384 -16.02 -3.91 22.92
N LYS A 385 -16.84 -4.98 22.98
CA LYS A 385 -17.11 -5.89 21.85
C LYS A 385 -17.95 -5.27 20.74
N LYS A 386 -18.74 -4.21 21.00
CA LYS A 386 -19.54 -3.47 19.99
C LYS A 386 -18.67 -2.62 19.04
N GLY A 387 -17.51 -3.15 18.63
CA GLY A 387 -16.52 -2.44 17.81
C GLY A 387 -17.11 -1.84 16.55
N VAL A 388 -16.50 -0.75 16.07
CA VAL A 388 -16.94 -0.04 14.87
C VAL A 388 -16.20 -0.59 13.65
N GLU A 389 -16.94 -0.94 12.58
CA GLU A 389 -16.37 -1.56 11.39
C GLU A 389 -15.74 -0.56 10.41
N GLY A 390 -14.64 -0.98 9.78
CA GLY A 390 -14.06 -0.31 8.62
C GLY A 390 -13.79 1.19 8.81
N THR A 391 -14.39 2.01 7.96
CA THR A 391 -14.23 3.48 7.96
C THR A 391 -14.95 4.16 9.11
N GLY A 392 -15.97 3.51 9.69
CA GLY A 392 -16.67 4.02 10.87
C GLY A 392 -15.73 4.19 12.07
N LEU A 393 -14.68 3.39 12.18
CA LEU A 393 -13.69 3.55 13.25
C LEU A 393 -13.09 4.96 13.23
N ALA A 394 -12.66 5.45 12.07
CA ALA A 394 -12.04 6.77 11.93
C ALA A 394 -13.05 7.92 11.91
N PHE A 395 -14.17 7.78 11.20
CA PHE A 395 -15.10 8.89 10.99
C PHE A 395 -16.21 8.98 12.05
N ILE A 396 -16.42 7.94 12.86
CA ILE A 396 -17.43 7.91 13.93
C ILE A 396 -16.77 7.79 15.31
N ALA A 397 -15.99 6.73 15.56
CA ALA A 397 -15.46 6.48 16.91
C ALA A 397 -14.39 7.50 17.32
N PHE A 398 -13.44 7.81 16.43
CA PHE A 398 -12.41 8.83 16.71
C PHE A 398 -13.01 10.24 16.82
N THR A 399 -13.96 10.60 15.95
CA THR A 399 -14.60 11.93 15.97
C THR A 399 -15.40 12.15 17.26
N GLU A 400 -16.04 11.09 17.77
CA GLU A 400 -16.77 11.09 19.04
C GLU A 400 -15.81 11.38 20.20
N VAL A 401 -14.67 10.69 20.26
CA VAL A 401 -13.70 10.91 21.34
C VAL A 401 -13.01 12.27 21.24
N MET A 402 -12.69 12.74 20.04
CA MET A 402 -12.08 14.06 19.85
C MET A 402 -13.02 15.20 20.24
N ALA A 403 -14.33 15.03 20.06
CA ALA A 403 -15.33 16.01 20.51
C ALA A 403 -15.35 16.15 22.05
N LEU A 404 -14.95 15.11 22.79
CA LEU A 404 -14.85 15.13 24.25
C LEU A 404 -13.55 15.77 24.78
N PHE A 405 -12.55 16.03 23.91
CA PHE A 405 -11.29 16.62 24.34
C PHE A 405 -11.39 18.14 24.48
N PRO A 406 -10.67 18.75 25.45
CA PRO A 406 -10.50 20.20 25.46
C PRO A 406 -9.76 20.64 24.19
N ALA A 407 -10.20 21.78 23.63
CA ALA A 407 -9.78 22.24 22.31
C ALA A 407 -10.03 21.20 21.20
N SER A 408 -11.24 20.63 21.15
CA SER A 408 -11.65 19.62 20.17
C SER A 408 -11.31 19.95 18.70
N PRO A 409 -11.36 21.23 18.21
CA PRO A 409 -10.96 21.55 16.84
C PRO A 409 -9.49 21.22 16.53
N PHE A 410 -8.59 21.42 17.49
CA PHE A 410 -7.15 21.14 17.32
C PHE A 410 -6.90 19.64 17.10
N TRP A 411 -7.47 18.79 17.95
CA TRP A 411 -7.32 17.35 17.85
C TRP A 411 -7.90 16.80 16.56
N SER A 412 -9.09 17.28 16.17
CA SER A 412 -9.73 16.91 14.90
C SER A 412 -8.88 17.29 13.70
N ALA A 413 -8.41 18.54 13.63
CA ALA A 413 -7.57 19.01 12.52
C ALA A 413 -6.27 18.20 12.41
N LEU A 414 -5.63 17.89 13.56
CA LEU A 414 -4.41 17.09 13.60
C LEU A 414 -4.65 15.65 13.09
N PHE A 415 -5.75 15.02 13.52
CA PHE A 415 -6.11 13.66 13.12
C PHE A 415 -6.44 13.56 11.63
N PHE A 416 -7.29 14.44 11.10
CA PHE A 416 -7.66 14.39 9.68
C PHE A 416 -6.51 14.83 8.76
N LEU A 417 -5.62 15.72 9.22
CA LEU A 417 -4.38 16.01 8.50
C LEU A 417 -3.43 14.80 8.48
N MET A 418 -3.35 14.02 9.57
CA MET A 418 -2.62 12.76 9.57
C MET A 418 -3.21 11.76 8.57
N LEU A 419 -4.54 11.55 8.59
CA LEU A 419 -5.21 10.64 7.65
C LEU A 419 -4.99 11.07 6.20
N LEU A 420 -5.06 12.38 5.92
CA LEU A 420 -4.76 12.92 4.59
C LEU A 420 -3.34 12.55 4.14
N ASN A 421 -2.34 12.75 5.00
CA ASN A 421 -0.94 12.46 4.68
C ASN A 421 -0.65 10.96 4.49
N LEU A 422 -1.28 10.09 5.28
CA LEU A 422 -1.21 8.64 5.10
C LEU A 422 -1.83 8.21 3.77
N GLY A 423 -3.04 8.71 3.47
CA GLY A 423 -3.72 8.42 2.20
C GLY A 423 -2.91 8.91 1.00
N MET A 424 -2.37 10.13 1.05
CA MET A 424 -1.55 10.68 -0.03
C MET A 424 -0.30 9.84 -0.31
N SER A 425 0.41 9.39 0.74
CA SER A 425 1.62 8.59 0.59
C SER A 425 1.34 7.25 -0.09
N THR A 426 0.26 6.55 0.29
CA THR A 426 -0.19 5.34 -0.39
C THR A 426 -0.61 5.63 -1.84
N MET A 427 -1.35 6.71 -2.08
CA MET A 427 -1.78 7.08 -3.44
C MET A 427 -0.61 7.38 -4.38
N PHE A 428 0.48 7.98 -3.90
CA PHE A 428 1.67 8.19 -4.73
C PHE A 428 2.27 6.85 -5.18
N GLY A 429 2.37 5.87 -4.29
CA GLY A 429 2.86 4.53 -4.64
C GLY A 429 1.93 3.77 -5.58
N THR A 430 0.61 3.83 -5.34
CA THR A 430 -0.38 3.22 -6.25
C THR A 430 -0.31 3.85 -7.64
N MET A 431 -0.17 5.18 -7.74
CA MET A 431 -0.01 5.85 -9.03
C MET A 431 1.31 5.49 -9.73
N GLN A 432 2.42 5.30 -9.00
CA GLN A 432 3.66 4.79 -9.61
C GLN A 432 3.51 3.37 -10.16
N GLY A 433 2.74 2.51 -9.47
CA GLY A 433 2.40 1.17 -9.96
C GLY A 433 1.63 1.17 -11.29
N ILE A 434 0.99 2.28 -11.66
CA ILE A 434 0.29 2.47 -12.94
C ILE A 434 1.19 3.18 -13.95
N LEU A 435 1.77 4.31 -13.55
CA LEU A 435 2.51 5.20 -14.45
C LEU A 435 3.82 4.57 -14.92
N THR A 436 4.61 3.98 -14.01
CA THR A 436 5.93 3.43 -14.35
C THR A 436 5.85 2.30 -15.39
N PRO A 437 5.01 1.26 -15.23
CA PRO A 437 4.93 0.20 -16.23
C PRO A 437 4.45 0.69 -17.61
N LEU A 438 3.53 1.66 -17.64
CA LEU A 438 3.03 2.25 -18.88
C LEU A 438 4.10 3.11 -19.58
N MET A 439 4.82 3.94 -18.83
CA MET A 439 5.89 4.78 -19.38
C MET A 439 7.05 3.93 -19.93
N ASP A 440 7.41 2.84 -19.25
CA ASP A 440 8.53 1.99 -19.63
C ASP A 440 8.22 1.13 -20.88
N ASN A 441 6.96 0.76 -21.11
CA ASN A 441 6.58 -0.13 -22.22
C ASN A 441 6.02 0.61 -23.45
N PHE A 442 5.55 1.86 -23.29
CA PHE A 442 4.97 2.64 -24.37
C PHE A 442 5.75 3.96 -24.56
N PRO A 443 6.63 4.05 -25.59
CA PRO A 443 7.50 5.22 -25.79
C PRO A 443 6.75 6.55 -25.94
N LEU A 444 5.56 6.51 -26.56
CA LEU A 444 4.69 7.70 -26.71
C LEU A 444 4.21 8.23 -25.35
N LEU A 445 3.84 7.33 -24.44
CA LEU A 445 3.40 7.67 -23.09
C LEU A 445 4.58 8.17 -22.24
N GLY A 446 5.76 7.55 -22.38
CA GLY A 446 7.00 8.00 -21.73
C GLY A 446 7.41 9.42 -22.16
N ARG A 447 7.30 9.75 -23.46
CA ARG A 447 7.59 11.10 -23.99
C ARG A 447 6.64 12.16 -23.43
N HIS A 448 5.37 11.81 -23.21
CA HIS A 448 4.34 12.69 -22.68
C HIS A 448 3.94 12.34 -21.23
N ARG A 449 4.93 12.06 -20.36
CA ARG A 449 4.71 11.61 -18.97
C ARG A 449 3.80 12.51 -18.12
N THR A 450 3.89 13.83 -18.31
CA THR A 450 3.07 14.82 -17.59
C THR A 450 1.61 14.70 -18.02
N LEU A 451 1.37 14.61 -19.33
CA LEU A 451 0.04 14.42 -19.90
C LEU A 451 -0.58 13.09 -19.45
N LEU A 452 0.20 12.00 -19.46
CA LEU A 452 -0.25 10.71 -18.94
C LEU A 452 -0.72 10.82 -17.49
N THR A 453 0.06 11.47 -16.63
CA THR A 453 -0.27 11.64 -15.21
C THR A 453 -1.59 12.40 -15.03
N VAL A 454 -1.75 13.52 -15.74
CA VAL A 454 -2.97 14.35 -15.68
C VAL A 454 -4.18 13.58 -16.23
N CYS A 455 -4.03 12.91 -17.37
CA CYS A 455 -5.10 12.10 -17.97
C CYS A 455 -5.51 10.93 -17.08
N SER A 456 -4.56 10.22 -16.45
CA SER A 456 -4.85 9.14 -15.50
C SER A 456 -5.60 9.66 -14.27
N CYS A 457 -5.21 10.81 -13.71
CA CYS A 457 -5.94 11.42 -12.59
C CYS A 457 -7.34 11.92 -13.00
N ALA A 458 -7.47 12.51 -14.19
CA ALA A 458 -8.75 12.96 -14.71
C ALA A 458 -9.71 11.78 -14.96
N LEU A 459 -9.20 10.68 -15.52
CA LEU A 459 -9.96 9.43 -15.65
C LEU A 459 -10.37 8.87 -14.28
N GLY A 460 -9.44 8.89 -13.32
CA GLY A 460 -9.70 8.49 -11.94
C GLY A 460 -10.80 9.32 -11.27
N PHE A 461 -10.82 10.63 -11.51
CA PHE A 461 -11.87 11.53 -11.04
C PHE A 461 -13.23 11.18 -11.67
N LEU A 462 -13.28 11.03 -13.00
CA LEU A 462 -14.53 10.74 -13.73
C LEU A 462 -15.16 9.42 -13.30
N LEU A 463 -14.36 8.36 -13.18
CA LEU A 463 -14.85 7.06 -12.69
C LEU A 463 -15.16 7.11 -11.18
N GLY A 464 -14.40 7.91 -10.44
CA GLY A 464 -14.61 8.13 -9.01
C GLY A 464 -15.94 8.81 -8.65
N LEU A 465 -16.60 9.49 -9.59
CA LEU A 465 -17.93 10.08 -9.39
C LEU A 465 -18.98 9.05 -8.97
N LEU A 466 -18.82 7.78 -9.33
CA LEU A 466 -19.67 6.69 -8.85
C LEU A 466 -19.76 6.66 -7.32
N PHE A 467 -18.65 6.94 -6.63
CA PHE A 467 -18.58 6.87 -5.17
C PHE A 467 -19.12 8.10 -4.45
N THR A 468 -19.46 9.18 -5.18
CA THR A 468 -20.03 10.41 -4.57
C THR A 468 -21.56 10.43 -4.59
N GLN A 469 -22.19 9.39 -5.14
CA GLN A 469 -23.63 9.16 -5.05
C GLN A 469 -24.05 8.79 -3.62
N ARG A 470 -25.35 8.87 -3.33
CA ARG A 470 -25.93 8.45 -2.03
C ARG A 470 -25.63 6.99 -1.67
N SER A 471 -25.61 6.08 -2.65
CA SER A 471 -25.21 4.68 -2.47
C SER A 471 -23.69 4.44 -2.62
N GLY A 472 -22.91 5.51 -2.81
CA GLY A 472 -21.48 5.46 -3.16
C GLY A 472 -20.61 4.73 -2.13
N ASN A 473 -20.92 4.86 -0.83
CA ASN A 473 -20.21 4.14 0.24
C ASN A 473 -20.32 2.60 0.08
N TYR A 474 -21.44 2.10 -0.43
CA TYR A 474 -21.63 0.67 -0.68
C TYR A 474 -20.80 0.18 -1.87
N PHE A 475 -20.59 1.03 -2.87
CA PHE A 475 -19.65 0.75 -3.97
C PHE A 475 -18.20 0.81 -3.50
N VAL A 476 -17.83 1.72 -2.59
CA VAL A 476 -16.49 1.73 -1.97
C VAL A 476 -16.21 0.40 -1.26
N ALA A 477 -17.15 -0.07 -0.43
CA ALA A 477 -17.03 -1.36 0.24
C ALA A 477 -16.93 -2.54 -0.76
N MET A 478 -17.73 -2.52 -1.83
CA MET A 478 -17.67 -3.53 -2.89
C MET A 478 -16.28 -3.61 -3.55
N PHE A 479 -15.66 -2.45 -3.81
CA PHE A 479 -14.35 -2.39 -4.45
C PHE A 479 -13.23 -2.88 -3.51
N ASP A 480 -13.25 -2.47 -2.24
CA ASP A 480 -12.26 -2.90 -1.25
C ASP A 480 -12.35 -4.42 -0.99
N ASP A 481 -13.54 -4.94 -0.69
CA ASP A 481 -13.71 -6.32 -0.25
C ASP A 481 -13.52 -7.34 -1.38
N TYR A 482 -13.93 -7.01 -2.61
CA TYR A 482 -13.99 -7.99 -3.70
C TYR A 482 -13.11 -7.63 -4.90
N SER A 483 -13.28 -6.43 -5.49
CA SER A 483 -12.69 -6.12 -6.80
C SER A 483 -11.17 -5.92 -6.75
N ALA A 484 -10.62 -5.47 -5.62
CA ALA A 484 -9.17 -5.37 -5.42
C ALA A 484 -8.59 -6.66 -4.82
N THR A 485 -9.23 -7.19 -3.77
CA THR A 485 -8.67 -8.29 -2.96
C THR A 485 -8.45 -9.58 -3.76
N LEU A 486 -9.47 -10.06 -4.48
CA LEU A 486 -9.37 -11.37 -5.17
C LEU A 486 -8.41 -11.33 -6.38
N PRO A 487 -8.48 -10.34 -7.28
CA PRO A 487 -7.53 -10.24 -8.38
C PRO A 487 -6.09 -10.07 -7.92
N LEU A 488 -5.84 -9.33 -6.83
CA LEU A 488 -4.51 -9.19 -6.27
C LEU A 488 -3.90 -10.54 -5.88
N VAL A 489 -4.66 -11.38 -5.15
CA VAL A 489 -4.17 -12.73 -4.79
C VAL A 489 -3.86 -13.56 -6.03
N ILE A 490 -4.69 -13.46 -7.07
CA ILE A 490 -4.45 -14.14 -8.36
C ILE A 490 -3.15 -13.65 -9.01
N VAL A 491 -2.92 -12.34 -9.04
CA VAL A 491 -1.69 -11.73 -9.56
C VAL A 491 -0.48 -12.28 -8.81
N VAL A 492 -0.45 -12.21 -7.48
CA VAL A 492 0.71 -12.65 -6.68
C VAL A 492 0.99 -14.16 -6.83
N ILE A 493 -0.05 -14.99 -7.00
CA ILE A 493 0.11 -16.42 -7.36
C ILE A 493 0.89 -16.55 -8.66
N PHE A 494 0.47 -15.86 -9.71
CA PHE A 494 1.15 -15.92 -11.01
C PHE A 494 2.54 -15.32 -10.98
N GLU A 495 2.78 -14.23 -10.24
CA GLU A 495 4.11 -13.64 -10.02
C GLU A 495 5.06 -14.66 -9.36
N THR A 496 4.58 -15.33 -8.31
CA THR A 496 5.36 -16.33 -7.57
C THR A 496 5.65 -17.57 -8.42
N ILE A 497 4.68 -18.05 -9.21
CA ILE A 497 4.89 -19.15 -10.18
C ILE A 497 5.91 -18.73 -11.24
N SER A 498 5.83 -17.48 -11.72
CA SER A 498 6.72 -16.94 -12.75
C SER A 498 8.17 -16.95 -12.30
N VAL A 499 8.46 -16.44 -11.10
CA VAL A 499 9.83 -16.45 -10.57
C VAL A 499 10.26 -17.87 -10.15
N SER A 500 9.41 -18.58 -9.41
CA SER A 500 9.84 -19.83 -8.75
C SER A 500 9.94 -21.03 -9.71
N TRP A 501 9.03 -21.13 -10.69
CA TRP A 501 8.90 -22.30 -11.55
C TRP A 501 9.23 -22.02 -13.02
N VAL A 502 8.89 -20.83 -13.55
CA VAL A 502 9.16 -20.51 -14.97
C VAL A 502 10.57 -19.99 -15.16
N TYR A 503 10.98 -18.97 -14.39
CA TYR A 503 12.34 -18.45 -14.42
C TYR A 503 13.33 -19.39 -13.73
N GLY A 504 12.87 -20.00 -12.62
CA GLY A 504 13.63 -20.94 -11.82
C GLY A 504 14.28 -20.25 -10.63
N THR A 505 13.97 -20.72 -9.41
CA THR A 505 14.45 -20.09 -8.18
C THR A 505 15.97 -20.11 -8.02
N ASP A 506 16.64 -21.14 -8.53
CA ASP A 506 18.11 -21.23 -8.45
C ASP A 506 18.78 -20.11 -9.24
N ARG A 507 18.33 -19.89 -10.48
CA ARG A 507 18.79 -18.76 -11.32
C ARG A 507 18.49 -17.42 -10.66
N PHE A 508 17.29 -17.28 -10.09
CA PHE A 508 16.93 -16.03 -9.41
C PHE A 508 17.81 -15.76 -8.19
N LEU A 509 18.16 -16.79 -7.42
CA LEU A 509 19.09 -16.65 -6.30
C LEU A 509 20.50 -16.31 -6.75
N ASP A 510 20.95 -16.87 -7.89
CA ASP A 510 22.24 -16.52 -8.49
C ASP A 510 22.26 -15.06 -8.95
N ASP A 511 21.18 -14.57 -9.60
CA ASP A 511 21.05 -13.15 -9.98
C ASP A 511 21.06 -12.22 -8.75
N ILE A 512 20.43 -12.65 -7.65
CA ILE A 512 20.45 -11.89 -6.38
C ILE A 512 21.85 -11.92 -5.75
N GLU A 513 22.56 -13.05 -5.82
CA GLU A 513 23.94 -13.17 -5.35
C GLU A 513 24.88 -12.23 -6.12
N ASP A 514 24.72 -12.14 -7.45
CA ASP A 514 25.46 -11.21 -8.30
C ASP A 514 25.17 -9.74 -7.95
N MET A 515 23.91 -9.46 -7.62
CA MET A 515 23.40 -8.13 -7.25
C MET A 515 23.87 -7.70 -5.85
N LEU A 516 23.75 -8.58 -4.84
CA LEU A 516 24.01 -8.28 -3.43
C LEU A 516 25.45 -8.59 -3.00
N LYS A 517 26.21 -9.35 -3.80
CA LYS A 517 27.54 -9.90 -3.47
C LYS A 517 27.55 -10.94 -2.35
N TRP A 518 26.38 -11.39 -1.91
CA TRP A 518 26.21 -12.49 -0.98
C TRP A 518 24.93 -13.26 -1.32
N ARG A 519 24.93 -14.57 -1.11
CA ARG A 519 23.78 -15.43 -1.44
C ARG A 519 22.75 -15.45 -0.30
N PRO A 520 21.47 -15.11 -0.56
CA PRO A 520 20.42 -15.27 0.44
C PRO A 520 20.27 -16.72 0.93
N PRO A 521 19.76 -16.93 2.16
CA PRO A 521 19.55 -18.27 2.69
C PRO A 521 18.64 -19.11 1.79
N VAL A 522 18.99 -20.38 1.63
CA VAL A 522 18.23 -21.35 0.81
C VAL A 522 16.76 -21.50 1.27
N VAL A 523 16.45 -21.08 2.50
CA VAL A 523 15.07 -21.04 3.02
C VAL A 523 14.13 -20.26 2.08
N TYR A 524 14.55 -19.14 1.49
CA TYR A 524 13.73 -18.37 0.55
C TYR A 524 13.32 -19.20 -0.66
N LYS A 525 14.18 -20.11 -1.13
CA LYS A 525 13.87 -21.03 -2.22
C LYS A 525 12.63 -21.88 -1.93
N TYR A 526 12.60 -22.49 -0.74
CA TYR A 526 11.50 -23.34 -0.31
C TYR A 526 10.24 -22.53 0.03
N LEU A 527 10.42 -21.35 0.62
CA LEU A 527 9.31 -20.44 0.93
C LEU A 527 8.59 -20.02 -0.35
N TRP A 528 9.29 -19.49 -1.35
CA TRP A 528 8.66 -19.07 -2.61
C TRP A 528 8.03 -20.24 -3.37
N LYS A 529 8.77 -21.34 -3.51
CA LYS A 529 8.36 -22.46 -4.36
C LYS A 529 7.15 -23.23 -3.82
N TYR A 530 7.05 -23.38 -2.50
CA TYR A 530 6.04 -24.23 -1.87
C TYR A 530 5.17 -23.49 -0.87
N VAL A 531 5.76 -22.83 0.14
CA VAL A 531 4.98 -22.30 1.28
C VAL A 531 4.11 -21.12 0.87
N CYS A 532 4.70 -20.08 0.27
CA CYS A 532 3.95 -18.91 -0.19
C CYS A 532 2.91 -19.29 -1.25
N LEU A 533 3.29 -20.15 -2.20
CA LEU A 533 2.39 -20.60 -3.25
C LEU A 533 1.19 -21.36 -2.69
N LEU A 534 1.42 -22.32 -1.79
CA LEU A 534 0.34 -23.08 -1.13
C LEU A 534 -0.55 -22.18 -0.27
N ALA A 535 0.05 -21.24 0.48
CA ALA A 535 -0.68 -20.30 1.32
C ALA A 535 -1.63 -19.42 0.48
N MET A 536 -1.15 -18.89 -0.66
CA MET A 536 -1.96 -18.06 -1.54
C MET A 536 -3.06 -18.85 -2.27
N ILE A 537 -2.76 -20.06 -2.75
CA ILE A 537 -3.78 -20.93 -3.36
C ILE A 537 -4.84 -21.30 -2.31
N GLY A 538 -4.42 -21.61 -1.09
CA GLY A 538 -5.33 -21.87 0.03
C GLY A 538 -6.20 -20.67 0.37
N LEU A 539 -5.62 -19.47 0.38
CA LEU A 539 -6.34 -18.21 0.61
C LEU A 539 -7.40 -17.96 -0.48
N LEU A 540 -7.02 -18.12 -1.75
CA LEU A 540 -7.92 -17.96 -2.89
C LEU A 540 -9.06 -18.98 -2.83
N ALA A 541 -8.73 -20.25 -2.61
CA ALA A 541 -9.71 -21.32 -2.47
C ALA A 541 -10.68 -21.04 -1.32
N ALA A 542 -10.19 -20.67 -0.14
CA ALA A 542 -11.03 -20.34 1.01
C ALA A 542 -11.96 -19.15 0.73
N SER A 543 -11.48 -18.15 -0.02
CA SER A 543 -12.26 -16.97 -0.39
C SER A 543 -13.34 -17.28 -1.42
N LEU A 544 -13.02 -18.08 -2.45
CA LEU A 544 -13.98 -18.54 -3.46
C LEU A 544 -15.03 -19.48 -2.85
N LEU A 545 -14.60 -20.42 -2.01
CA LEU A 545 -15.49 -21.36 -1.31
C LEU A 545 -16.52 -20.60 -0.47
N ARG A 546 -16.08 -19.58 0.28
CA ARG A 546 -16.97 -18.70 1.04
C ARG A 546 -17.98 -18.01 0.15
N MET A 547 -17.54 -17.44 -0.97
CA MET A 547 -18.41 -16.73 -1.91
C MET A 547 -19.48 -17.63 -2.53
N VAL A 548 -19.20 -18.93 -2.68
CA VAL A 548 -20.16 -19.93 -3.18
C VAL A 548 -21.15 -20.37 -2.09
N PHE A 549 -20.69 -20.63 -0.87
CA PHE A 549 -21.56 -21.15 0.20
C PHE A 549 -22.32 -20.07 0.98
N LYS A 550 -21.80 -18.85 1.05
CA LYS A 550 -22.45 -17.71 1.69
C LYS A 550 -22.53 -16.57 0.70
N ARG A 551 -23.74 -16.04 0.51
CA ARG A 551 -23.93 -14.88 -0.34
C ARG A 551 -23.13 -13.69 0.22
N PRO A 552 -22.42 -12.94 -0.64
CA PRO A 552 -21.79 -11.69 -0.26
C PRO A 552 -22.80 -10.73 0.40
N THR A 553 -22.42 -10.18 1.56
CA THR A 553 -23.20 -9.20 2.32
C THR A 553 -22.44 -7.89 2.44
N TYR A 554 -23.16 -6.79 2.69
CA TYR A 554 -22.62 -5.48 3.00
C TYR A 554 -23.40 -4.80 4.14
N THR A 555 -22.77 -3.86 4.82
CA THR A 555 -23.38 -3.07 5.90
C THR A 555 -24.09 -1.84 5.33
N ALA A 556 -25.40 -1.72 5.60
CA ALA A 556 -26.26 -0.63 5.17
C ALA A 556 -26.79 0.17 6.37
N TRP A 557 -26.97 1.48 6.20
CA TRP A 557 -27.58 2.33 7.22
C TRP A 557 -29.09 2.43 7.00
N ASN A 558 -29.88 2.09 8.02
CA ASN A 558 -31.33 2.22 7.96
C ASN A 558 -31.81 3.47 8.71
N GLU A 559 -32.39 4.42 7.97
CA GLU A 559 -32.90 5.69 8.51
C GLU A 559 -33.90 5.54 9.64
N SER A 560 -34.84 4.60 9.50
CA SER A 560 -35.99 4.48 10.39
C SER A 560 -35.60 3.95 11.77
N THR A 561 -34.56 3.10 11.81
CA THR A 561 -34.05 2.48 13.04
C THR A 561 -32.81 3.18 13.58
N ALA A 562 -32.17 4.04 12.77
CA ALA A 562 -30.89 4.68 13.08
C ALA A 562 -29.80 3.68 13.50
N SER A 563 -29.72 2.57 12.75
CA SER A 563 -28.80 1.48 13.03
C SER A 563 -28.25 0.86 11.75
N GLU A 564 -27.05 0.29 11.85
CA GLU A 564 -26.43 -0.48 10.77
C GLU A 564 -27.08 -1.86 10.68
N MET A 565 -27.36 -2.29 9.45
CA MET A 565 -27.94 -3.60 9.13
C MET A 565 -27.13 -4.28 8.05
N THR A 566 -26.90 -5.59 8.18
CA THR A 566 -26.24 -6.38 7.13
C THR A 566 -27.27 -6.81 6.08
N LEU A 567 -27.08 -6.36 4.83
CA LEU A 567 -27.92 -6.72 3.68
C LEU A 567 -27.14 -7.62 2.71
N GLU A 568 -27.86 -8.44 1.94
CA GLU A 568 -27.27 -9.21 0.84
C GLU A 568 -27.10 -8.34 -0.41
N TYR A 569 -26.01 -8.55 -1.15
CA TYR A 569 -25.87 -7.88 -2.45
C TYR A 569 -26.93 -8.39 -3.45
N PRO A 570 -27.61 -7.49 -4.18
CA PRO A 570 -28.57 -7.88 -5.20
C PRO A 570 -27.90 -8.54 -6.41
N GLY A 571 -28.67 -9.28 -7.21
CA GLY A 571 -28.12 -10.10 -8.32
C GLY A 571 -27.31 -9.30 -9.35
N TRP A 572 -27.72 -8.07 -9.67
CA TRP A 572 -26.96 -7.19 -10.57
C TRP A 572 -25.62 -6.74 -9.97
N ALA A 573 -25.57 -6.51 -8.65
CA ALA A 573 -24.34 -6.13 -7.95
C ALA A 573 -23.35 -7.30 -7.89
N LEU A 574 -23.85 -8.53 -7.69
CA LEU A 574 -23.04 -9.74 -7.81
C LEU A 574 -22.46 -9.90 -9.22
N ALA A 575 -23.24 -9.60 -10.26
CA ALA A 575 -22.75 -9.62 -11.65
C ALA A 575 -21.62 -8.58 -11.87
N ILE A 576 -21.74 -7.38 -11.29
CA ILE A 576 -20.67 -6.36 -11.32
C ILE A 576 -19.41 -6.87 -10.60
N ILE A 577 -19.54 -7.46 -9.40
CA ILE A 577 -18.40 -8.02 -8.66
C ILE A 577 -17.65 -9.04 -9.52
N VAL A 578 -18.38 -10.00 -10.12
CA VAL A 578 -17.78 -11.02 -10.99
C VAL A 578 -17.12 -10.38 -12.20
N LEU A 579 -17.79 -9.40 -12.85
CA LEU A 579 -17.25 -8.70 -14.01
C LEU A 579 -15.95 -7.95 -13.68
N LEU A 580 -15.88 -7.25 -12.54
CA LEU A 580 -14.68 -6.53 -12.11
C LEU A 580 -13.51 -7.49 -11.83
N ILE A 581 -13.79 -8.62 -11.16
CA ILE A 581 -12.76 -9.64 -10.86
C ILE A 581 -12.23 -10.26 -12.16
N VAL A 582 -13.13 -10.62 -13.08
CA VAL A 582 -12.75 -11.18 -14.38
C VAL A 582 -11.96 -10.14 -15.17
N PHE A 583 -12.44 -8.90 -15.28
CA PHE A 583 -11.75 -7.86 -16.05
C PHE A 583 -10.34 -7.56 -15.53
N ALA A 584 -10.13 -7.56 -14.20
CA ALA A 584 -8.80 -7.40 -13.62
C ALA A 584 -7.88 -8.60 -13.84
N SER A 585 -8.41 -9.83 -13.84
CA SER A 585 -7.60 -11.05 -14.02
C SER A 585 -7.41 -11.48 -15.48
N LEU A 586 -8.27 -11.02 -16.40
CA LEU A 586 -8.29 -11.35 -17.83
C LEU A 586 -6.99 -11.04 -18.59
N PRO A 587 -6.21 -9.99 -18.27
CA PRO A 587 -4.93 -9.73 -18.94
C PRO A 587 -3.94 -10.90 -18.85
N VAL A 588 -3.97 -11.69 -17.77
CA VAL A 588 -3.08 -12.85 -17.57
C VAL A 588 -3.29 -13.92 -18.65
N PRO A 589 -4.50 -14.52 -18.82
CA PRO A 589 -4.73 -15.51 -19.87
C PRO A 589 -4.65 -14.90 -21.28
N ILE A 590 -5.10 -13.65 -21.49
CA ILE A 590 -4.99 -12.99 -22.81
C ILE A 590 -3.51 -12.85 -23.21
N GLY A 591 -2.65 -12.38 -22.30
CA GLY A 591 -1.21 -12.24 -22.56
C GLY A 591 -0.56 -13.58 -22.93
N TYR A 592 -0.95 -14.65 -22.25
CA TYR A 592 -0.48 -16.01 -22.54
C TYR A 592 -0.93 -16.49 -23.93
N ILE A 593 -2.22 -16.38 -24.25
CA ILE A 593 -2.79 -16.80 -25.54
C ILE A 593 -2.18 -15.97 -26.68
N HIS A 594 -2.11 -14.65 -26.53
CA HIS A 594 -1.56 -13.75 -27.54
C HIS A 594 -0.10 -14.08 -27.85
N SER A 595 0.72 -14.37 -26.82
CA SER A 595 2.11 -14.77 -27.01
C SER A 595 2.25 -16.11 -27.75
N ILE A 596 1.38 -17.08 -27.45
CA ILE A 596 1.33 -18.37 -28.17
C ILE A 596 0.92 -18.18 -29.62
N LEU A 597 -0.12 -17.39 -29.89
CA LEU A 597 -0.59 -17.12 -31.25
C LEU A 597 0.48 -16.41 -32.08
N ARG A 598 1.17 -15.41 -31.51
CA ARG A 598 2.29 -14.72 -32.18
C ARG A 598 3.42 -15.70 -32.49
N ARG A 599 3.77 -16.59 -31.55
CA ARG A 599 4.77 -17.64 -31.79
C ARG A 599 4.34 -18.59 -32.91
N HIS A 600 3.08 -19.00 -32.95
CA HIS A 600 2.57 -19.86 -34.03
C HIS A 600 2.57 -19.16 -35.39
N ARG A 601 2.23 -17.87 -35.47
CA ARG A 601 2.31 -17.09 -36.72
C ARG A 601 3.76 -16.97 -37.21
N LEU A 602 4.70 -16.67 -36.31
CA LEU A 602 6.13 -16.65 -36.63
C LEU A 602 6.64 -18.01 -37.15
N LEU A 603 6.19 -19.11 -36.54
CA LEU A 603 6.52 -20.47 -36.99
C LEU A 603 5.85 -20.85 -38.32
N ARG A 604 4.74 -20.21 -38.68
CA ARG A 604 3.99 -20.47 -39.92
C ARG A 604 4.48 -19.60 -41.10
N GLY A 605 5.45 -18.72 -40.89
CA GLY A 605 6.08 -17.93 -41.97
C GLY A 605 5.22 -16.82 -42.55
N GLU A 606 4.12 -16.44 -41.90
CA GLU A 606 3.36 -15.24 -42.26
C GLU A 606 4.13 -14.02 -41.76
N SER A 607 4.93 -13.42 -42.64
CA SER A 607 5.56 -12.11 -42.42
C SER A 607 4.45 -11.07 -42.25
N VAL A 608 4.22 -10.64 -41.01
CA VAL A 608 3.41 -9.46 -40.74
C VAL A 608 4.31 -8.26 -41.03
N GLU A 609 4.05 -7.56 -42.13
CA GLU A 609 4.36 -6.14 -42.22
C GLU A 609 3.55 -5.45 -41.12
N ASP A 610 4.19 -5.08 -40.03
CA ASP A 610 3.65 -4.08 -39.12
C ASP A 610 4.68 -2.96 -38.95
N ASP A 611 4.10 -1.77 -38.91
CA ASP A 611 4.69 -0.46 -39.10
C ASP A 611 5.77 -0.13 -38.06
N GLY A 612 6.69 0.76 -38.43
CA GLY A 612 8.01 0.86 -37.84
C GLY A 612 8.06 1.10 -36.32
N LYS A 613 8.80 0.22 -35.62
CA LYS A 613 9.85 0.52 -34.62
C LYS A 613 10.25 -0.76 -33.86
N GLU A 614 11.23 -1.47 -34.38
CA GLU A 614 12.08 -2.38 -33.60
C GLU A 614 13.50 -2.28 -34.19
N VAL A 615 14.28 -1.32 -33.67
CA VAL A 615 15.74 -1.37 -33.71
C VAL A 615 16.19 -1.73 -32.29
N ASP A 616 17.16 -2.64 -32.22
CA ASP A 616 17.81 -3.22 -31.04
C ASP A 616 17.11 -4.42 -30.36
N ARG A 617 17.23 -5.57 -31.02
CA ARG A 617 17.76 -6.78 -30.36
C ARG A 617 18.25 -7.81 -31.38
N ASP A 618 19.49 -7.66 -31.83
CA ASP A 618 20.37 -8.79 -32.22
C ASP A 618 21.82 -8.30 -32.42
N MET A 619 22.49 -7.99 -31.30
CA MET A 619 23.95 -8.00 -31.23
C MET A 619 24.38 -8.83 -30.01
N TYR A 620 24.08 -10.12 -30.07
CA TYR A 620 24.81 -11.16 -29.34
C TYR A 620 25.57 -11.99 -30.36
N THR A 621 26.61 -11.41 -30.94
CA THR A 621 27.62 -12.14 -31.70
C THR A 621 28.79 -12.39 -30.78
N LYS A 622 29.15 -13.68 -30.61
CA LYS A 622 30.39 -14.13 -29.98
C LYS A 622 31.57 -13.26 -30.44
N CYS A 623 32.23 -12.59 -29.52
CA CYS A 623 33.58 -12.09 -29.76
C CYS A 623 34.52 -13.29 -30.00
N SER A 624 34.89 -13.47 -31.26
CA SER A 624 36.04 -14.26 -31.69
C SER A 624 36.84 -13.36 -32.62
N SER A 625 37.73 -12.57 -32.04
CA SER A 625 38.70 -11.76 -32.77
C SER A 625 39.92 -12.62 -33.13
N VAL A 626 40.01 -13.05 -34.38
CA VAL A 626 41.30 -13.26 -35.05
C VAL A 626 41.15 -12.67 -36.45
N GLU A 627 41.70 -11.47 -36.63
CA GLU A 627 41.95 -10.91 -37.94
C GLU A 627 43.00 -11.77 -38.65
N GLN A 628 42.68 -12.27 -39.84
CA GLN A 628 43.63 -12.86 -40.76
C GLN A 628 43.67 -11.99 -42.01
N LEU A 629 44.64 -11.07 -42.02
CA LEU A 629 45.28 -10.61 -43.24
C LEU A 629 46.12 -11.79 -43.74
N ASP A 630 45.86 -12.30 -44.95
CA ASP A 630 46.92 -12.38 -45.95
C ASP A 630 46.45 -12.84 -47.34
N LEU A 631 46.94 -12.05 -48.30
CA LEU A 631 47.22 -12.19 -49.72
C LEU A 631 47.08 -13.56 -50.42
N SER A 632 46.51 -13.47 -51.62
CA SER A 632 46.46 -14.44 -52.72
C SER A 632 47.79 -15.11 -53.12
N SER A 633 47.76 -16.42 -53.43
CA SER A 633 48.33 -16.97 -54.68
C SER A 633 48.02 -18.47 -54.89
N ASN A 634 47.96 -18.83 -56.17
CA ASN A 634 47.56 -20.10 -56.81
C ASN A 634 48.40 -21.34 -56.44
N LEU A 635 47.79 -22.55 -56.38
CA LEU A 635 48.04 -23.70 -57.29
C LEU A 635 47.35 -25.01 -56.83
N ALA A 636 46.68 -25.68 -57.78
CA ALA A 636 46.53 -27.13 -58.05
C ALA A 636 46.13 -28.17 -56.97
N THR A 637 45.10 -28.96 -57.31
CA THR A 637 44.73 -30.32 -56.84
C THR A 637 45.74 -31.40 -57.29
N PRO A 638 45.72 -32.70 -56.85
CA PRO A 638 44.59 -33.50 -56.33
C PRO A 638 44.83 -34.55 -55.21
N GLU A 639 43.70 -35.04 -54.68
CA GLU A 639 43.35 -36.41 -54.24
C GLU A 639 43.96 -37.14 -53.01
N GLU A 640 43.04 -37.91 -52.39
CA GLU A 640 43.12 -39.11 -51.55
C GLU A 640 43.16 -39.05 -49.99
N ASP A 641 42.02 -39.50 -49.44
CA ASP A 641 41.79 -40.48 -48.36
C ASP A 641 42.25 -40.27 -46.91
N GLY A 642 41.31 -40.56 -46.00
CA GLY A 642 41.61 -41.29 -44.76
C GLY A 642 41.32 -40.59 -43.43
N VAL A 643 40.14 -40.87 -42.87
CA VAL A 643 39.87 -41.25 -41.46
C VAL A 643 40.44 -40.38 -40.30
N ARG A 644 39.50 -39.87 -39.49
CA ARG A 644 39.64 -39.25 -38.14
C ARG A 644 40.78 -39.79 -37.25
N PRO A 645 41.40 -38.91 -36.44
CA PRO A 645 42.00 -39.33 -35.17
C PRO A 645 41.25 -38.77 -33.93
N ARG A 646 41.13 -39.64 -32.92
CA ARG A 646 40.98 -39.28 -31.50
C ARG A 646 42.27 -38.60 -31.04
N THR A 647 42.17 -37.54 -30.23
CA THR A 647 43.30 -36.98 -29.49
C THR A 647 43.13 -37.23 -27.98
N THR A 648 44.02 -38.09 -27.47
CA THR A 648 44.51 -38.07 -26.10
C THR A 648 45.60 -37.00 -25.99
N PHE A 649 45.92 -36.54 -24.77
CA PHE A 649 47.19 -35.97 -24.26
C PHE A 649 47.08 -34.60 -23.54
N LEU A 650 47.25 -34.64 -22.21
CA LEU A 650 48.13 -33.75 -21.41
C LEU A 650 49.61 -34.07 -21.77
N PRO A 651 50.68 -33.25 -21.50
CA PRO A 651 50.90 -32.47 -20.26
C PRO A 651 51.86 -31.22 -20.32
N VAL A 652 52.11 -30.56 -19.15
CA VAL A 652 53.29 -29.75 -18.68
C VAL A 652 53.72 -28.51 -19.52
N GLY A 653 54.12 -27.31 -19.03
CA GLY A 653 54.38 -26.73 -17.70
C GLY A 653 54.99 -25.30 -17.83
N SER A 654 54.79 -24.49 -16.78
CA SER A 654 55.59 -23.36 -16.22
C SER A 654 56.09 -22.12 -17.03
N GLU A 655 56.05 -20.97 -16.31
CA GLU A 655 56.73 -19.65 -16.49
C GLU A 655 55.99 -18.60 -17.35
N HIS A 656 55.78 -17.32 -16.99
CA HIS A 656 56.40 -16.36 -16.06
C HIS A 656 55.40 -15.19 -15.82
N TYR A 657 55.20 -14.68 -14.59
CA TYR A 657 54.49 -13.41 -14.32
C TYR A 657 55.43 -12.44 -13.60
N ARG A 658 55.59 -11.22 -14.14
CA ARG A 658 56.33 -10.09 -13.54
C ARG A 658 55.40 -9.24 -12.66
N LEU A 659 55.85 -8.96 -11.44
CA LEU A 659 55.32 -7.96 -10.50
C LEU A 659 56.02 -6.60 -10.73
N LEU A 660 55.27 -5.51 -10.58
CA LEU A 660 55.79 -4.14 -10.40
C LEU A 660 55.42 -3.66 -8.99
N PRO A 661 56.27 -2.85 -8.33
CA PRO A 661 56.22 -2.62 -6.88
C PRO A 661 55.24 -1.51 -6.48
N GLN A 662 54.63 -1.69 -5.31
CA GLN A 662 53.75 -0.75 -4.63
C GLN A 662 54.57 0.00 -3.57
N GLN A 663 54.44 1.33 -3.55
CA GLN A 663 55.05 2.26 -2.60
C GLN A 663 54.45 2.06 -1.20
N GLU A 664 55.33 2.13 -0.20
CA GLU A 664 55.07 2.11 1.25
C GLU A 664 54.28 3.37 1.67
N GLU A 665 53.22 3.20 2.47
CA GLU A 665 52.62 4.24 3.31
C GLU A 665 52.87 3.84 4.78
N GLU A 666 53.47 4.78 5.51
CA GLU A 666 53.92 4.68 6.90
C GLU A 666 52.75 4.73 7.89
N ASP A 667 52.88 3.96 8.97
CA ASP A 667 52.02 3.96 10.16
C ASP A 667 52.25 5.23 11.02
N GLU A 668 51.18 5.94 11.38
CA GLU A 668 51.22 6.98 12.43
C GLU A 668 50.91 6.37 13.81
N GLU A 669 51.92 6.33 14.68
CA GLU A 669 51.79 6.07 16.12
C GLU A 669 51.38 7.34 16.90
N GLU A 670 50.43 7.18 17.83
CA GLU A 670 50.05 8.16 18.84
C GLU A 670 51.22 8.47 19.79
N GLN A 671 51.52 9.76 20.00
CA GLN A 671 52.40 10.20 21.07
C GLN A 671 51.75 11.27 21.96
N ASP A 672 51.64 10.88 23.22
CA ASP A 672 51.21 11.61 24.41
C ASP A 672 52.14 12.80 24.70
N THR A 673 51.58 14.00 24.89
CA THR A 673 52.26 15.08 25.63
C THR A 673 51.24 15.83 26.49
N GLY A 674 51.41 15.70 27.80
CA GLY A 674 50.82 16.61 28.78
C GLY A 674 51.63 17.91 28.88
N VAL A 675 50.91 19.04 28.83
CA VAL A 675 50.94 20.17 29.79
C VAL A 675 49.54 20.76 29.85
#